data_AF-A0A6C1DUJ5-F1
#
_entry.id   AF-A0A6C1DUJ5-F1
#
_cell.length_a   1.000
_cell.length_b   1.000
_cell.length_c   1.000
_cell.angle_alpha   90.00
_cell.angle_beta   90.00
_cell.angle_gamma   90.00
#
_symmetry.space_group_name_H-M   'P 1'
#
loop_
_entity.id
_entity.type
_entity.pdbx_description
1 polymer ?
#
loop_
_entity_poly.entity_id
_entity_poly.type
_entity_poly.pdbx_seq_one_letter_code
_entity_poly.pdbx_strand_id
1 'polypeptide(L)'
;MGKTKTRGRRHQDKQRKDEFEPSSNSAKEHIQQEESTYNDEAEIKETQPQMFFGVLDREELEYFKQAESTLQLDAFEAPEEKFQFVTSIIEEAKGKELKLVTSQITSKLMERVILECDETQLKDIFQSFNGVFFGLSCHKYASHVLETLFVRSAALVERELLTPSFDNNEKEGPYVTMENMFLFMLNELKPHLKTMMNHQYASHVLRLLILILSSKTLPNSTKANSTLRSKKSKIARKMIDIKDNDDFNKVYQTPESFKSELRDIITTLYKGFTNGAESRSDISQSTITKFREYSVDKVASPVIQLIIQVEGIFDRDRSFWRLVFNTADEKDPKEESFLEYLLSDPVGSHFLENVIGSARLKYVERLYRLYMKDRIVKLAKRDTTGAFVVRALLEHLKEKDVKQILDAVVPELSMLLNSNMDFGTAIINASNKQGGYLRDDVIAQLIQKYYPEKSDAKNILESCLLLSASTLGNTRDDWPTAEERRRSVFLEQLIDYDDKFLNITIDSMLALPEERLIQMCYHGVFSHVVEHVLQTTRVDIIKRKMLLNILSKESVNLACNVYGSHIMDKLWEFTAKLTLYKERIARALVLETEKVKNSIYGRQVWKNWKLELYVRKMWDWKKLIKEQEFEIFPNSKPLQPKPEKHSRERNNSKEGSAFKKQKHYR
;
A
#
# COMPACT_ATOMS: atom_id res chain seq x y z
N MET A 1 -57.75 -40.19 -6.40
CA MET A 1 -57.01 -38.95 -6.79
C MET A 1 -56.96 -38.06 -5.55
N GLY A 2 -55.88 -37.56 -4.99
CA GLY A 2 -54.44 -37.60 -5.21
C GLY A 2 -53.83 -36.95 -3.96
N LYS A 3 -52.88 -37.62 -3.31
CA LYS A 3 -52.19 -37.14 -2.10
C LYS A 3 -51.17 -36.06 -2.48
N THR A 4 -51.07 -34.98 -1.70
CA THR A 4 -49.83 -34.22 -1.54
C THR A 4 -49.58 -33.97 -0.06
N LYS A 5 -48.62 -34.74 0.48
CA LYS A 5 -48.06 -34.60 1.83
C LYS A 5 -47.26 -33.31 1.91
N THR A 6 -47.56 -32.51 2.91
CA THR A 6 -46.72 -31.46 3.49
C THR A 6 -45.38 -32.06 3.94
N ARG A 7 -44.24 -31.55 3.43
CA ARG A 7 -42.89 -31.89 3.90
C ARG A 7 -42.39 -30.84 4.88
N GLY A 8 -41.88 -31.32 6.01
CA GLY A 8 -41.49 -30.54 7.18
C GLY A 8 -40.20 -29.75 7.00
N ARG A 9 -40.28 -28.49 7.45
CA ARG A 9 -39.19 -27.69 8.01
C ARG A 9 -39.76 -26.53 8.85
N ARG A 10 -40.96 -26.04 8.49
CA ARG A 10 -41.70 -25.00 9.24
C ARG A 10 -42.34 -25.44 10.57
N HIS A 11 -42.40 -26.74 10.88
CA HIS A 11 -43.05 -27.23 12.11
C HIS A 11 -42.08 -27.44 13.29
N GLN A 12 -40.76 -27.47 13.03
CA GLN A 12 -39.73 -27.55 14.09
C GLN A 12 -39.31 -26.17 14.59
N ASP A 13 -39.27 -25.14 13.72
CA ASP A 13 -38.99 -23.76 14.15
C ASP A 13 -40.11 -23.14 14.98
N LYS A 14 -41.33 -23.72 14.91
CA LYS A 14 -42.49 -23.26 15.66
C LYS A 14 -42.50 -23.74 17.12
N GLN A 15 -41.75 -24.79 17.48
CA GLN A 15 -41.66 -25.27 18.87
C GLN A 15 -40.51 -24.64 19.66
N ARG A 16 -39.52 -24.01 18.99
CA ARG A 16 -38.38 -23.37 19.68
C ARG A 16 -38.60 -21.89 20.02
N LYS A 17 -39.69 -21.27 19.56
CA LYS A 17 -40.00 -19.86 19.81
C LYS A 17 -40.99 -19.60 20.96
N ASP A 18 -41.52 -20.65 21.59
CA ASP A 18 -42.57 -20.54 22.61
C ASP A 18 -42.07 -20.59 24.08
N GLU A 19 -40.77 -20.43 24.34
CA GLU A 19 -40.28 -20.22 25.72
C GLU A 19 -39.61 -18.84 25.87
N PHE A 20 -40.46 -17.90 26.31
CA PHE A 20 -40.15 -16.71 27.11
C PHE A 20 -39.63 -15.44 26.40
N GLU A 21 -40.57 -14.55 26.06
CA GLU A 21 -40.40 -13.10 26.15
C GLU A 21 -41.05 -12.61 27.47
N PRO A 22 -40.54 -11.52 28.08
CA PRO A 22 -41.45 -10.51 28.57
C PRO A 22 -41.16 -9.11 28.00
N SER A 23 -42.18 -8.60 27.30
CA SER A 23 -42.80 -7.26 27.39
C SER A 23 -41.90 -6.02 27.19
N SER A 24 -42.24 -5.00 26.39
CA SER A 24 -43.51 -4.64 25.75
C SER A 24 -43.35 -3.33 24.97
N ASN A 25 -44.28 -3.14 24.01
CA ASN A 25 -44.80 -1.88 23.45
C ASN A 25 -43.93 -1.16 22.41
N SER A 26 -44.26 -1.32 21.12
CA SER A 26 -45.27 -0.57 20.32
C SER A 26 -44.56 0.57 19.57
N ALA A 27 -44.71 0.83 18.27
CA ALA A 27 -45.64 0.38 17.26
C ALA A 27 -44.93 0.44 15.89
N LYS A 28 -45.42 -0.36 14.93
CA LYS A 28 -45.08 -0.24 13.52
C LYS A 28 -45.87 0.93 12.93
N GLU A 29 -45.20 1.86 12.27
CA GLU A 29 -45.83 2.67 11.23
C GLU A 29 -44.98 2.75 9.96
N HIS A 30 -45.75 2.74 8.88
CA HIS A 30 -45.50 2.85 7.46
C HIS A 30 -44.23 3.57 6.97
N ILE A 31 -43.59 2.92 5.99
CA ILE A 31 -42.61 3.51 5.08
C ILE A 31 -43.36 4.40 4.07
N GLN A 32 -43.20 5.71 4.20
CA GLN A 32 -43.41 6.69 3.14
C GLN A 32 -42.08 7.35 2.81
N GLN A 33 -41.83 7.49 1.51
CA GLN A 33 -40.65 8.12 0.92
C GLN A 33 -40.71 9.63 1.18
N GLU A 34 -39.75 10.17 1.94
CA GLU A 34 -39.48 11.61 2.00
C GLU A 34 -37.97 11.87 1.95
N GLU A 35 -37.65 12.97 1.28
CA GLU A 35 -36.35 13.44 0.85
C GLU A 35 -35.36 13.62 2.02
N SER A 36 -34.13 13.13 1.84
CA SER A 36 -33.06 13.23 2.82
C SER A 36 -32.57 14.67 2.97
N THR A 37 -33.15 15.40 3.90
CA THR A 37 -32.57 16.63 4.46
C THR A 37 -31.46 16.21 5.44
N TYR A 38 -30.20 16.49 5.09
CA TYR A 38 -29.05 16.25 5.95
C TYR A 38 -29.13 17.14 7.19
N ASN A 39 -29.45 16.55 8.35
CA ASN A 39 -29.31 17.19 9.65
C ASN A 39 -28.85 16.14 10.67
N ASP A 40 -27.53 15.94 10.76
CA ASP A 40 -26.86 15.20 11.83
C ASP A 40 -25.77 16.10 12.44
N GLU A 41 -26.20 17.05 13.28
CA GLU A 41 -25.35 17.89 14.12
C GLU A 41 -25.48 17.59 15.63
N ALA A 42 -26.04 16.44 16.02
CA ALA A 42 -26.16 16.09 17.44
C ALA A 42 -25.12 15.05 17.87
N GLU A 43 -24.30 15.45 18.84
CA GLU A 43 -23.44 14.63 19.72
C GLU A 43 -22.01 14.31 19.25
N ILE A 44 -21.19 15.36 19.13
CA ILE A 44 -19.77 15.29 19.49
C ILE A 44 -19.60 16.15 20.74
N LYS A 45 -19.18 15.56 21.86
CA LYS A 45 -18.75 16.30 23.05
C LYS A 45 -17.62 17.27 22.66
N GLU A 46 -17.97 18.53 22.45
CA GLU A 46 -17.07 19.66 22.36
C GLU A 46 -16.37 19.83 23.71
N THR A 47 -15.05 19.66 23.75
CA THR A 47 -14.25 19.98 24.95
C THR A 47 -13.14 20.98 24.69
N GLN A 48 -13.02 21.56 23.49
CA GLN A 48 -12.12 22.70 23.27
C GLN A 48 -12.73 23.68 22.25
N PRO A 49 -12.87 24.97 22.60
CA PRO A 49 -13.43 25.97 21.69
C PRO A 49 -12.50 26.14 20.49
N GLN A 50 -13.02 25.83 19.30
CA GLN A 50 -12.32 26.09 18.04
C GLN A 50 -12.27 27.61 17.84
N MET A 51 -11.11 28.15 17.47
CA MET A 51 -10.98 29.60 17.27
C MET A 51 -11.88 30.02 16.10
N PHE A 52 -12.76 30.99 16.35
CA PHE A 52 -13.76 31.45 15.39
C PHE A 52 -13.26 32.70 14.67
N PHE A 53 -13.22 32.65 13.34
CA PHE A 53 -12.74 33.75 12.49
C PHE A 53 -13.86 34.43 11.70
N GLY A 54 -15.13 34.15 12.05
CA GLY A 54 -16.29 34.60 11.29
C GLY A 54 -16.82 33.55 10.33
N VAL A 55 -18.00 33.81 9.77
CA VAL A 55 -18.63 32.98 8.73
C VAL A 55 -18.62 33.76 7.42
N LEU A 56 -18.60 33.02 6.31
CA LEU A 56 -18.79 33.58 4.98
C LEU A 56 -20.26 33.95 4.78
N ASP A 57 -20.53 35.11 4.19
CA ASP A 57 -21.88 35.44 3.80
C ASP A 57 -22.37 34.58 2.61
N ARG A 58 -23.64 34.75 2.22
CA ARG A 58 -24.24 33.94 1.16
C ARG A 58 -23.57 34.19 -0.20
N GLU A 59 -23.19 35.43 -0.49
CA GLU A 59 -22.60 35.82 -1.77
C GLU A 59 -21.18 35.27 -1.88
N GLU A 60 -20.39 35.39 -0.80
CA GLU A 60 -19.07 34.78 -0.67
C GLU A 60 -19.15 33.25 -0.86
N LEU A 61 -20.10 32.58 -0.19
CA LEU A 61 -20.27 31.13 -0.32
C LEU A 61 -20.63 30.69 -1.75
N GLU A 62 -21.51 31.42 -2.43
CA GLU A 62 -21.91 31.13 -3.80
C GLU A 62 -20.74 31.29 -4.76
N TYR A 63 -20.00 32.39 -4.64
CA TYR A 63 -18.80 32.65 -5.44
C TYR A 63 -17.78 31.51 -5.31
N PHE A 64 -17.37 31.17 -4.08
CA PHE A 64 -16.31 30.19 -3.88
C PHE A 64 -16.76 28.75 -4.21
N LYS A 65 -18.04 28.41 -4.04
CA LYS A 65 -18.58 27.13 -4.54
C LYS A 65 -18.52 27.05 -6.06
N GLN A 66 -18.88 28.12 -6.75
CA GLN A 66 -18.81 28.16 -8.20
C GLN A 66 -17.35 28.11 -8.68
N ALA A 67 -16.44 28.82 -8.02
CA ALA A 67 -15.02 28.80 -8.30
C ALA A 67 -14.41 27.40 -8.12
N GLU A 68 -14.75 26.70 -7.03
CA GLU A 68 -14.35 25.30 -6.83
C GLU A 68 -14.90 24.40 -7.94
N SER A 69 -16.16 24.59 -8.33
CA SER A 69 -16.78 23.81 -9.40
C SER A 69 -16.11 24.02 -10.76
N THR A 70 -15.70 25.24 -11.07
CA THR A 70 -14.98 25.54 -12.31
C THR A 70 -13.57 24.94 -12.26
N LEU A 71 -12.87 25.09 -11.13
CA LEU A 71 -11.51 24.59 -10.97
C LEU A 71 -11.43 23.05 -10.99
N GLN A 72 -12.46 22.34 -10.52
CA GLN A 72 -12.50 20.86 -10.57
C GLN A 72 -12.83 20.31 -11.95
N LEU A 73 -13.59 21.04 -12.78
CA LEU A 73 -13.93 20.59 -14.14
C LEU A 73 -12.69 20.60 -15.04
N ASP A 74 -11.68 21.40 -14.70
CA ASP A 74 -10.37 21.49 -15.38
C ASP A 74 -10.51 21.66 -16.90
N ALA A 75 -11.54 22.40 -17.33
CA ALA A 75 -11.90 22.64 -18.73
C ALA A 75 -11.18 23.86 -19.33
N PHE A 76 -9.98 24.17 -18.83
CA PHE A 76 -9.17 25.30 -19.31
C PHE A 76 -8.46 24.93 -20.61
N GLU A 77 -8.38 25.87 -21.55
CA GLU A 77 -7.75 25.63 -22.85
C GLU A 77 -6.21 25.69 -22.74
N ALA A 78 -5.69 26.44 -21.76
CA ALA A 78 -4.27 26.62 -21.53
C ALA A 78 -3.91 26.68 -20.02
N PRO A 79 -2.68 26.27 -19.63
CA PRO A 79 -2.20 26.40 -18.25
C PRO A 79 -2.22 27.84 -17.72
N GLU A 80 -1.93 28.83 -18.57
CA GLU A 80 -1.91 30.25 -18.22
C GLU A 80 -3.32 30.75 -17.87
N GLU A 81 -4.34 30.26 -18.55
CA GLU A 81 -5.75 30.57 -18.26
C GLU A 81 -6.14 30.05 -16.88
N LYS A 82 -5.79 28.79 -16.57
CA LYS A 82 -5.99 28.20 -15.24
C LYS A 82 -5.29 29.01 -14.17
N PHE A 83 -4.05 29.44 -14.42
CA PHE A 83 -3.29 30.26 -13.47
C PHE A 83 -3.91 31.65 -13.23
N GLN A 84 -4.41 32.32 -14.28
CA GLN A 84 -5.14 33.59 -14.15
C GLN A 84 -6.43 33.41 -13.35
N PHE A 85 -7.13 32.28 -13.55
CA PHE A 85 -8.32 31.95 -12.77
C PHE A 85 -7.99 31.71 -11.29
N VAL A 86 -6.91 30.99 -10.97
CA VAL A 86 -6.46 30.84 -9.58
C VAL A 86 -6.10 32.18 -8.96
N THR A 87 -5.45 33.06 -9.73
CA THR A 87 -5.09 34.41 -9.28
C THR A 87 -6.33 35.25 -8.93
N SER A 88 -7.41 35.16 -9.72
CA SER A 88 -8.66 35.88 -9.41
C SER A 88 -9.33 35.38 -8.14
N ILE A 89 -9.28 34.07 -7.87
CA ILE A 89 -9.78 33.48 -6.61
C ILE A 89 -8.99 34.01 -5.42
N ILE A 90 -7.65 34.10 -5.53
CA ILE A 90 -6.80 34.60 -4.45
C ILE A 90 -7.08 36.08 -4.17
N GLU A 91 -7.31 36.87 -5.21
CA GLU A 91 -7.63 38.29 -5.05
C GLU A 91 -8.96 38.49 -4.29
N GLU A 92 -10.00 37.72 -4.63
CA GLU A 92 -11.28 37.76 -3.93
C GLU A 92 -11.21 37.18 -2.50
N ALA A 93 -10.23 36.31 -2.24
CA ALA A 93 -9.98 35.74 -0.91
C ALA A 93 -9.27 36.69 0.06
N LYS A 94 -8.69 37.81 -0.41
CA LYS A 94 -7.94 38.74 0.44
C LYS A 94 -8.77 39.29 1.60
N GLY A 95 -8.26 39.19 2.81
CA GLY A 95 -8.93 39.59 4.05
C GLY A 95 -10.01 38.61 4.53
N LYS A 96 -10.27 37.53 3.78
CA LYS A 96 -11.27 36.48 4.07
C LYS A 96 -10.61 35.10 4.24
N GLU A 97 -9.29 35.02 4.20
CA GLU A 97 -8.50 33.78 4.16
C GLU A 97 -8.82 32.89 5.36
N LEU A 98 -8.85 33.46 6.57
CA LEU A 98 -9.12 32.74 7.81
C LEU A 98 -10.54 32.13 7.83
N LYS A 99 -11.54 32.85 7.32
CA LYS A 99 -12.91 32.31 7.14
C LYS A 99 -12.92 31.16 6.15
N LEU A 100 -12.22 31.32 5.02
CA LEU A 100 -12.18 30.34 3.95
C LEU A 100 -11.55 29.01 4.38
N VAL A 101 -10.44 29.06 5.13
CA VAL A 101 -9.73 27.85 5.58
C VAL A 101 -10.43 27.14 6.74
N THR A 102 -11.24 27.85 7.52
CA THR A 102 -12.01 27.28 8.63
C THR A 102 -13.42 26.83 8.25
N SER A 103 -13.87 27.09 7.02
CA SER A 103 -15.16 26.59 6.52
C SER A 103 -15.05 25.17 5.94
N GLN A 104 -16.03 24.32 6.26
CA GLN A 104 -16.13 22.97 5.69
C GLN A 104 -16.23 22.99 4.16
N ILE A 105 -16.88 24.02 3.62
CA ILE A 105 -17.19 24.15 2.19
C ILE A 105 -15.93 24.58 1.44
N THR A 106 -15.30 25.66 1.88
CA THR A 106 -14.24 26.34 1.10
C THR A 106 -12.83 25.93 1.50
N SER A 107 -12.63 25.20 2.60
CA SER A 107 -11.28 24.71 2.98
C SER A 107 -10.66 23.82 1.89
N LYS A 108 -11.50 23.08 1.15
CA LYS A 108 -11.07 22.25 0.01
C LYS A 108 -10.65 23.06 -1.21
N LEU A 109 -11.38 24.13 -1.50
CA LEU A 109 -10.93 25.12 -2.47
C LEU A 109 -9.57 25.70 -2.08
N MET A 110 -9.38 26.08 -0.81
CA MET A 110 -8.10 26.65 -0.36
C MET A 110 -6.93 25.66 -0.49
N GLU A 111 -7.15 24.36 -0.23
CA GLU A 111 -6.15 23.34 -0.52
C GLU A 111 -5.79 23.28 -2.02
N ARG A 112 -6.78 23.33 -2.93
CA ARG A 112 -6.54 23.37 -4.38
C ARG A 112 -5.78 24.63 -4.79
N VAL A 113 -6.17 25.79 -4.27
CA VAL A 113 -5.50 27.07 -4.54
C VAL A 113 -4.03 26.99 -4.14
N ILE A 114 -3.70 26.46 -2.97
CA ILE A 114 -2.30 26.28 -2.50
C ILE A 114 -1.49 25.37 -3.43
N LEU A 115 -2.12 24.34 -4.02
CA LEU A 115 -1.45 23.41 -4.94
C LEU A 115 -1.19 24.03 -6.32
N GLU A 116 -2.04 24.96 -6.75
CA GLU A 116 -2.04 25.50 -8.12
C GLU A 116 -1.47 26.93 -8.22
N CYS A 117 -1.35 27.66 -7.10
CA CYS A 117 -0.84 29.04 -7.10
C CYS A 117 0.67 29.12 -7.39
N ASP A 118 1.17 30.32 -7.69
CA ASP A 118 2.61 30.56 -7.80
C ASP A 118 3.29 30.68 -6.42
N GLU A 119 4.61 30.83 -6.43
CA GLU A 119 5.45 30.92 -5.24
C GLU A 119 5.23 32.20 -4.44
N THR A 120 4.90 33.30 -5.11
CA THR A 120 4.68 34.60 -4.48
C THR A 120 3.35 34.59 -3.75
N GLN A 121 2.31 34.12 -4.42
CA GLN A 121 0.97 33.88 -3.88
C GLN A 121 1.01 32.90 -2.72
N LEU A 122 1.82 31.83 -2.82
CA LEU A 122 2.01 30.87 -1.71
C LEU A 122 2.59 31.56 -0.47
N LYS A 123 3.59 32.43 -0.64
CA LYS A 123 4.19 33.23 0.45
C LYS A 123 3.19 34.22 1.05
N ASP A 124 2.34 34.84 0.23
CA ASP A 124 1.31 35.78 0.68
C ASP A 124 0.24 35.04 1.52
N ILE A 125 -0.24 33.88 1.05
CA ILE A 125 -1.15 33.01 1.80
C ILE A 125 -0.51 32.58 3.13
N PHE A 126 0.77 32.18 3.11
CA PHE A 126 1.48 31.77 4.33
C PHE A 126 1.52 32.90 5.37
N GLN A 127 1.85 34.12 4.96
CA GLN A 127 1.90 35.29 5.85
C GLN A 127 0.53 35.68 6.41
N SER A 128 -0.56 35.45 5.67
CA SER A 128 -1.92 35.73 6.14
C SER A 128 -2.31 34.93 7.40
N PHE A 129 -1.58 33.86 7.73
CA PHE A 129 -1.82 33.00 8.89
C PHE A 129 -0.97 33.34 10.12
N ASN A 130 -0.10 34.36 10.02
CA ASN A 130 0.74 34.79 11.13
C ASN A 130 -0.09 35.16 12.38
N GLY A 131 0.35 34.67 13.55
CA GLY A 131 -0.30 34.92 14.84
C GLY A 131 -1.46 33.98 15.17
N VAL A 132 -1.89 33.12 14.23
CA VAL A 132 -3.02 32.20 14.42
C VAL A 132 -2.71 30.75 14.03
N PHE A 133 -1.45 30.41 13.73
CA PHE A 133 -1.06 29.06 13.32
C PHE A 133 -1.44 28.00 14.35
N PHE A 134 -1.29 28.30 15.65
CA PHE A 134 -1.68 27.35 16.69
C PHE A 134 -3.17 27.01 16.63
N GLY A 135 -4.06 28.00 16.50
CA GLY A 135 -5.48 27.70 16.46
C GLY A 135 -5.94 27.11 15.12
N LEU A 136 -5.33 27.49 14.00
CA LEU A 136 -5.56 26.81 12.72
C LEU A 136 -5.12 25.34 12.80
N SER A 137 -4.01 25.04 13.47
CA SER A 137 -3.56 23.65 13.70
C SER A 137 -4.54 22.85 14.56
N CYS A 138 -5.26 23.51 15.46
CA CYS A 138 -6.30 22.89 16.30
C CYS A 138 -7.67 22.83 15.60
N HIS A 139 -7.83 23.40 14.40
CA HIS A 139 -9.10 23.45 13.72
C HIS A 139 -9.34 22.20 12.85
N LYS A 140 -10.58 21.69 12.83
CA LYS A 140 -10.96 20.46 12.10
C LYS A 140 -10.65 20.53 10.60
N TYR A 141 -10.93 21.67 9.97
CA TYR A 141 -10.71 21.89 8.54
C TYR A 141 -9.36 22.55 8.23
N ALA A 142 -9.05 23.70 8.84
CA ALA A 142 -7.80 24.42 8.58
C ALA A 142 -6.52 23.64 8.91
N SER A 143 -6.54 22.66 9.82
CA SER A 143 -5.37 21.79 10.03
C SER A 143 -4.96 21.04 8.76
N HIS A 144 -5.92 20.65 7.91
CA HIS A 144 -5.64 20.04 6.61
C HIS A 144 -5.11 21.02 5.58
N VAL A 145 -5.57 22.28 5.64
CA VAL A 145 -5.03 23.36 4.80
C VAL A 145 -3.58 23.64 5.17
N LEU A 146 -3.26 23.68 6.47
CA LEU A 146 -1.87 23.82 6.94
C LEU A 146 -0.99 22.64 6.51
N GLU A 147 -1.51 21.41 6.52
CA GLU A 147 -0.74 20.26 6.01
C GLU A 147 -0.36 20.45 4.54
N THR A 148 -1.30 20.86 3.70
CA THR A 148 -1.06 21.12 2.27
C THR A 148 -0.09 22.29 2.07
N LEU A 149 -0.29 23.38 2.82
CA LEU A 149 0.58 24.55 2.82
C LEU A 149 2.02 24.15 3.16
N PHE A 150 2.23 23.42 4.25
CA PHE A 150 3.58 23.08 4.73
C PHE A 150 4.32 22.11 3.80
N VAL A 151 3.62 21.21 3.10
CA VAL A 151 4.26 20.37 2.08
C VAL A 151 4.76 21.21 0.91
N ARG A 152 3.91 22.10 0.36
CA ARG A 152 4.29 23.03 -0.72
C ARG A 152 5.43 23.97 -0.29
N SER A 153 5.36 24.50 0.93
CA SER A 153 6.41 25.35 1.50
C SER A 153 7.74 24.60 1.64
N ALA A 154 7.73 23.32 2.04
CA ALA A 154 8.95 22.52 2.13
C ALA A 154 9.63 22.32 0.76
N ALA A 155 8.83 22.10 -0.30
CA ALA A 155 9.33 22.03 -1.67
C ALA A 155 9.96 23.36 -2.13
N LEU A 156 9.29 24.48 -1.82
CA LEU A 156 9.80 25.81 -2.11
C LEU A 156 11.11 26.11 -1.35
N VAL A 157 11.22 25.70 -0.08
CA VAL A 157 12.47 25.83 0.70
C VAL A 157 13.63 25.06 0.04
N GLU A 158 13.40 23.82 -0.43
CA GLU A 158 14.45 23.08 -1.15
C GLU A 158 14.87 23.82 -2.42
N ARG A 159 13.91 24.35 -3.20
CA ARG A 159 14.24 25.10 -4.41
C ARG A 159 15.03 26.37 -4.09
N GLU A 160 14.63 27.14 -3.09
CA GLU A 160 15.38 28.34 -2.65
C GLU A 160 16.78 27.99 -2.13
N LEU A 161 16.96 26.80 -1.53
CA LEU A 161 18.25 26.32 -1.06
C LEU A 161 19.19 25.92 -2.21
N LEU A 162 18.65 25.24 -3.23
CA LEU A 162 19.43 24.75 -4.38
C LEU A 162 19.68 25.84 -5.43
N THR A 163 18.72 26.74 -5.59
CA THR A 163 18.77 27.87 -6.51
C THR A 163 18.43 29.15 -5.72
N PRO A 164 19.39 29.71 -4.96
CA PRO A 164 19.18 30.97 -4.28
C PRO A 164 19.05 32.07 -5.33
N SER A 165 17.82 32.46 -5.64
CA SER A 165 17.53 33.57 -6.54
C SER A 165 17.90 34.88 -5.84
N PHE A 166 18.92 35.58 -6.36
CA PHE A 166 19.27 36.95 -5.97
C PHE A 166 18.48 38.00 -6.77
N ASP A 167 17.53 37.57 -7.60
CA ASP A 167 16.69 38.48 -8.38
C ASP A 167 15.78 39.24 -7.42
N ASN A 168 16.16 40.49 -7.18
CA ASN A 168 15.33 41.52 -6.56
C ASN A 168 14.04 41.64 -7.39
N ASN A 169 13.00 40.90 -7.01
CA ASN A 169 11.67 41.11 -7.56
C ASN A 169 11.28 42.57 -7.31
N GLU A 170 10.89 43.28 -8.37
CA GLU A 170 10.48 44.69 -8.42
C GLU A 170 9.17 44.99 -7.65
N LYS A 171 8.83 44.22 -6.61
CA LYS A 171 7.71 44.53 -5.70
C LYS A 171 8.22 45.42 -4.56
N GLU A 172 7.54 46.53 -4.31
CA GLU A 172 7.77 47.40 -3.15
C GLU A 172 7.50 46.63 -1.84
N GLY A 173 8.55 46.08 -1.22
CA GLY A 173 8.47 45.43 0.08
C GLY A 173 9.74 44.62 0.40
N PRO A 174 10.03 44.34 1.69
CA PRO A 174 11.15 43.48 2.05
C PRO A 174 10.86 42.04 1.57
N TYR A 175 11.64 41.53 0.62
CA TYR A 175 11.59 40.13 0.22
C TYR A 175 12.01 39.23 1.39
N VAL A 176 11.13 38.34 1.83
CA VAL A 176 11.41 37.35 2.87
C VAL A 176 11.46 35.95 2.23
N THR A 177 12.50 35.19 2.55
CA THR A 177 12.66 33.81 2.07
C THR A 177 11.62 32.89 2.73
N MET A 178 11.25 31.81 2.04
CA MET A 178 10.33 30.82 2.59
C MET A 178 10.90 30.17 3.84
N GLU A 179 12.24 30.00 3.92
CA GLU A 179 12.94 29.53 5.12
C GLU A 179 12.57 30.39 6.34
N ASN A 180 12.74 31.71 6.26
CA ASN A 180 12.49 32.61 7.40
C ASN A 180 11.01 32.67 7.78
N MET A 181 10.09 32.62 6.81
CA MET A 181 8.66 32.53 7.09
C MET A 181 8.32 31.25 7.85
N PHE A 182 8.93 30.13 7.47
CA PHE A 182 8.72 28.85 8.15
C PHE A 182 9.26 28.89 9.58
N LEU A 183 10.45 29.47 9.80
CA LEU A 183 11.03 29.66 11.14
C LEU A 183 10.17 30.54 12.05
N PHE A 184 9.58 31.61 11.50
CA PHE A 184 8.66 32.47 12.24
C PHE A 184 7.46 31.69 12.79
N MET A 185 6.81 30.91 11.92
CA MET A 185 5.70 30.03 12.32
C MET A 185 6.13 28.98 13.35
N LEU A 186 7.30 28.35 13.19
CA LEU A 186 7.80 27.39 14.18
C LEU A 186 7.96 28.03 15.56
N ASN A 187 8.49 29.25 15.62
CA ASN A 187 8.66 29.97 16.89
C ASN A 187 7.30 30.28 17.57
N GLU A 188 6.27 30.58 16.78
CA GLU A 188 4.90 30.75 17.29
C GLU A 188 4.35 29.44 17.91
N LEU A 189 4.67 28.28 17.31
CA LEU A 189 4.17 26.97 17.77
C LEU A 189 4.95 26.36 18.94
N LYS A 190 6.22 26.74 19.16
CA LYS A 190 7.08 26.23 20.24
C LYS A 190 6.42 26.17 21.63
N PRO A 191 5.76 27.22 22.15
CA PRO A 191 5.12 27.16 23.47
C PRO A 191 3.94 26.17 23.54
N HIS A 192 3.39 25.77 22.39
CA HIS A 192 2.19 24.93 22.30
C HIS A 192 2.46 23.47 21.96
N LEU A 193 3.72 23.06 21.72
CA LEU A 193 4.08 21.73 21.22
C LEU A 193 3.51 20.57 22.08
N LYS A 194 3.56 20.68 23.40
CA LYS A 194 3.03 19.66 24.32
C LYS A 194 1.50 19.54 24.23
N THR A 195 0.81 20.66 24.00
CA THR A 195 -0.63 20.70 23.77
C THR A 195 -0.97 20.10 22.41
N MET A 196 -0.24 20.49 21.36
CA MET A 196 -0.42 19.96 20.00
C MET A 196 -0.26 18.45 19.95
N MET A 197 0.71 17.88 20.67
CA MET A 197 0.94 16.43 20.73
C MET A 197 -0.30 15.64 21.17
N ASN A 198 -1.08 16.20 22.10
CA ASN A 198 -2.28 15.55 22.66
C ASN A 198 -3.58 15.95 21.94
N HIS A 199 -3.49 16.84 20.95
CA HIS A 199 -4.65 17.37 20.26
C HIS A 199 -4.97 16.56 19.00
N GLN A 200 -6.24 16.19 18.82
CA GLN A 200 -6.68 15.27 17.75
C GLN A 200 -6.41 15.79 16.32
N TYR A 201 -6.33 17.11 16.12
CA TYR A 201 -5.99 17.74 14.83
C TYR A 201 -4.53 18.20 14.79
N ALA A 202 -4.11 19.11 15.67
CA ALA A 202 -2.75 19.64 15.71
C ALA A 202 -1.62 18.60 15.86
N SER A 203 -1.88 17.41 16.43
CA SER A 203 -0.87 16.35 16.47
C SER A 203 -0.47 15.87 15.07
N HIS A 204 -1.36 15.95 14.08
CA HIS A 204 -1.07 15.65 12.68
C HIS A 204 -0.15 16.71 12.06
N VAL A 205 -0.42 17.99 12.33
CA VAL A 205 0.43 19.12 11.92
C VAL A 205 1.82 18.98 12.52
N LEU A 206 1.92 18.68 13.82
CA LEU A 206 3.19 18.47 14.51
C LEU A 206 4.00 17.31 13.90
N ARG A 207 3.36 16.20 13.55
CA ARG A 207 4.02 15.08 12.87
C ARG A 207 4.59 15.51 11.52
N LEU A 208 3.82 16.28 10.74
CA LEU A 208 4.28 16.77 9.45
C LEU A 208 5.49 17.70 9.61
N LEU A 209 5.46 18.63 10.57
CA LEU A 209 6.59 19.50 10.86
C LEU A 209 7.85 18.69 11.21
N ILE A 210 7.73 17.67 12.06
CA ILE A 210 8.88 16.80 12.40
C ILE A 210 9.39 16.04 11.16
N LEU A 211 8.51 15.58 10.26
CA LEU A 211 8.93 14.93 9.01
C LEU A 211 9.68 15.89 8.08
N ILE A 212 9.17 17.11 7.90
CA ILE A 212 9.81 18.16 7.10
C ILE A 212 11.18 18.47 7.67
N LEU A 213 11.26 18.81 8.96
CA LEU A 213 12.51 19.21 9.63
C LEU A 213 13.56 18.09 9.73
N SER A 214 13.16 16.83 9.57
CA SER A 214 14.06 15.67 9.57
C SER A 214 14.37 15.14 8.17
N SER A 215 13.95 15.84 7.10
CA SER A 215 14.11 15.41 5.71
C SER A 215 13.61 13.99 5.46
N LYS A 216 12.45 13.64 6.03
CA LYS A 216 11.79 12.36 5.76
C LYS A 216 10.73 12.51 4.68
N THR A 217 10.31 11.38 4.12
CA THR A 217 9.29 11.35 3.08
C THR A 217 7.99 11.97 3.58
N LEU A 218 7.49 12.98 2.87
CA LEU A 218 6.21 13.60 3.15
C LEU A 218 5.11 12.71 2.55
N PRO A 219 4.22 12.11 3.35
CA PRO A 219 3.34 11.06 2.85
C PRO A 219 2.20 11.65 2.02
N ASN A 220 1.79 10.92 0.97
CA ASN A 220 0.58 11.24 0.20
C ASN A 220 -0.64 11.41 1.10
N SER A 221 -1.51 12.36 0.75
CA SER A 221 -2.81 12.49 1.38
C SER A 221 -3.74 11.30 1.04
N THR A 222 -3.43 10.57 -0.04
CA THR A 222 -4.23 9.47 -0.59
C THR A 222 -3.73 8.05 -0.24
N LYS A 223 -2.49 7.87 0.23
CA LYS A 223 -1.92 6.53 0.49
C LYS A 223 -2.46 5.88 1.77
N ALA A 224 -2.78 4.58 1.69
CA ALA A 224 -3.16 3.77 2.84
C ALA A 224 -2.01 3.71 3.86
N ASN A 225 -2.34 3.72 5.17
CA ASN A 225 -1.38 3.66 6.29
C ASN A 225 -0.36 4.83 6.42
N SER A 226 -0.65 6.03 5.90
CA SER A 226 0.13 7.23 6.22
C SER A 226 0.10 7.56 7.72
N THR A 227 1.27 7.93 8.27
CA THR A 227 1.52 8.42 9.65
C THR A 227 0.74 9.71 9.98
N LEU A 228 0.32 10.44 8.96
CA LEU A 228 -0.32 11.74 9.07
C LEU A 228 -1.85 11.71 9.08
N ARG A 229 -2.56 10.64 8.70
CA ARG A 229 -4.04 10.70 8.60
C ARG A 229 -4.78 9.51 9.21
N SER A 230 -5.91 9.81 9.85
CA SER A 230 -6.83 8.81 10.41
C SER A 230 -7.57 8.01 9.32
N LYS A 231 -8.05 6.80 9.64
CA LYS A 231 -8.82 5.97 8.70
C LYS A 231 -10.12 6.64 8.20
N LYS A 232 -10.79 7.42 9.05
CA LYS A 232 -12.04 8.14 8.71
C LYS A 232 -11.78 9.29 7.73
N SER A 233 -10.72 10.08 7.94
CA SER A 233 -10.32 11.17 7.03
C SER A 233 -9.92 10.64 5.64
N LYS A 234 -9.34 9.44 5.56
CA LYS A 234 -8.98 8.77 4.29
C LYS A 234 -10.20 8.45 3.43
N ILE A 235 -11.27 7.92 4.04
CA ILE A 235 -12.49 7.55 3.30
C ILE A 235 -13.16 8.81 2.72
N ALA A 236 -13.22 9.88 3.51
CA ALA A 236 -13.74 11.16 3.04
C ALA A 236 -12.91 11.75 1.88
N ARG A 237 -11.57 11.71 1.95
CA ARG A 237 -10.71 12.18 0.84
C ARG A 237 -10.80 11.33 -0.42
N LYS A 238 -10.95 10.00 -0.31
CA LYS A 238 -11.11 9.13 -1.50
C LYS A 238 -12.37 9.45 -2.31
N MET A 239 -13.38 10.05 -1.67
CA MET A 239 -14.60 10.52 -2.32
C MET A 239 -14.45 11.93 -2.91
N ILE A 240 -13.29 12.58 -2.76
CA ILE A 240 -13.01 13.95 -3.20
C ILE A 240 -11.89 13.90 -4.26
N ASP A 241 -12.09 14.53 -5.41
CA ASP A 241 -11.13 14.52 -6.53
C ASP A 241 -10.01 15.57 -6.37
N ILE A 242 -9.40 15.65 -5.19
CA ILE A 242 -8.17 16.44 -4.98
C ILE A 242 -7.00 15.47 -5.09
N LYS A 243 -6.26 15.57 -6.19
CA LYS A 243 -5.04 14.79 -6.41
C LYS A 243 -3.86 15.51 -5.77
N ASP A 244 -3.03 14.74 -5.07
CA ASP A 244 -1.74 15.21 -4.60
C ASP A 244 -0.88 15.57 -5.83
N ASN A 245 -0.15 16.68 -5.78
CA ASN A 245 0.82 17.04 -6.82
C ASN A 245 2.14 16.26 -6.62
N ASP A 246 3.13 16.51 -7.49
CA ASP A 246 4.44 15.85 -7.46
C ASP A 246 5.27 16.12 -6.19
N ASP A 247 4.78 17.03 -5.31
CA ASP A 247 5.46 17.34 -4.06
C ASP A 247 5.24 16.28 -2.96
N PHE A 248 4.20 15.45 -3.11
CA PHE A 248 3.90 14.42 -2.12
C PHE A 248 4.62 13.10 -2.45
N ASN A 249 4.81 12.26 -1.41
CA ASN A 249 5.66 11.06 -1.44
C ASN A 249 7.12 11.32 -1.80
N LYS A 250 7.61 12.55 -1.61
CA LYS A 250 8.98 12.94 -1.90
C LYS A 250 9.74 13.29 -0.63
N VAL A 251 11.06 13.29 -0.74
CA VAL A 251 11.98 13.74 0.30
C VAL A 251 12.59 15.06 -0.17
N TYR A 252 12.71 16.01 0.75
CA TYR A 252 13.26 17.34 0.50
C TYR A 252 14.53 17.55 1.32
N GLN A 253 15.56 18.13 0.70
CA GLN A 253 16.71 18.69 1.39
C GLN A 253 16.30 19.94 2.15
N THR A 254 16.83 20.10 3.36
CA THR A 254 16.50 21.22 4.24
C THR A 254 17.74 21.98 4.68
N PRO A 255 17.64 23.30 4.91
CA PRO A 255 18.73 24.10 5.45
C PRO A 255 19.15 23.64 6.87
N GLU A 256 20.33 24.05 7.32
CA GLU A 256 20.85 23.66 8.65
C GLU A 256 20.06 24.29 9.81
N SER A 257 19.40 25.42 9.55
CA SER A 257 18.43 26.02 10.46
C SER A 257 17.31 25.03 10.82
N PHE A 258 16.79 24.27 9.86
CA PHE A 258 15.71 23.30 10.09
C PHE A 258 16.16 22.14 10.97
N LYS A 259 17.41 21.69 10.84
CA LYS A 259 17.98 20.66 11.73
C LYS A 259 18.17 21.20 13.16
N SER A 260 18.56 22.47 13.28
CA SER A 260 18.67 23.15 14.57
C SER A 260 17.30 23.30 15.24
N GLU A 261 16.27 23.67 14.48
CA GLU A 261 14.89 23.74 14.94
C GLU A 261 14.32 22.36 15.34
N LEU A 262 14.62 21.30 14.59
CA LEU A 262 14.23 19.93 14.97
C LEU A 262 14.78 19.57 16.36
N ARG A 263 16.06 19.87 16.59
CA ARG A 263 16.71 19.64 17.88
C ARG A 263 16.03 20.44 18.98
N ASP A 264 15.76 21.72 18.74
CA ASP A 264 15.14 22.60 19.73
C ASP A 264 13.72 22.16 20.11
N ILE A 265 12.90 21.83 19.12
CA ILE A 265 11.53 21.31 19.31
C ILE A 265 11.54 20.03 20.15
N ILE A 266 12.39 19.06 19.80
CA ILE A 266 12.46 17.78 20.50
C ILE A 266 13.02 17.95 21.91
N THR A 267 14.01 18.82 22.11
CA THR A 267 14.58 19.12 23.44
C THR A 267 13.57 19.86 24.31
N THR A 268 12.80 20.79 23.75
CA THR A 268 11.73 21.52 24.42
C THR A 268 10.63 20.56 24.89
N LEU A 269 10.22 19.64 24.02
CA LEU A 269 9.29 18.58 24.39
C LEU A 269 9.85 17.70 25.51
N TYR A 270 11.12 17.29 25.41
CA TYR A 270 11.76 16.45 26.44
C TYR A 270 11.73 17.15 27.80
N LYS A 271 12.21 18.40 27.88
CA LYS A 271 12.16 19.21 29.12
C LYS A 271 10.74 19.34 29.67
N GLY A 272 9.75 19.54 28.79
CA GLY A 272 8.34 19.62 29.15
C GLY A 272 7.75 18.30 29.67
N PHE A 273 8.33 17.14 29.34
CA PHE A 273 7.93 15.83 29.86
C PHE A 273 8.72 15.39 31.08
N THR A 274 9.93 15.91 31.30
CA THR A 274 10.80 15.55 32.44
C THR A 274 10.69 16.52 33.62
N ASN A 275 9.80 17.51 33.57
CA ASN A 275 9.70 18.60 34.53
C ASN A 275 11.04 19.34 34.73
N GLY A 276 11.84 19.45 33.67
CA GLY A 276 13.14 20.13 33.70
C GLY A 276 14.27 19.37 34.38
N ALA A 277 14.13 18.07 34.62
CA ALA A 277 15.22 17.25 35.17
C ALA A 277 16.50 17.33 34.31
N GLU A 278 17.64 17.59 34.94
CA GLU A 278 18.95 17.71 34.27
C GLU A 278 19.49 16.34 33.83
N SER A 279 19.28 15.32 34.66
CA SER A 279 19.72 13.94 34.39
C SER A 279 18.55 12.97 34.32
N ARG A 280 18.74 11.86 33.59
CA ARG A 280 17.79 10.74 33.52
C ARG A 280 17.48 10.15 34.89
N SER A 281 18.46 10.15 35.80
CA SER A 281 18.36 9.62 37.17
C SER A 281 17.35 10.38 38.03
N ASP A 282 17.12 11.65 37.73
CA ASP A 282 16.33 12.55 38.57
C ASP A 282 14.85 12.55 38.16
N ILE A 283 14.52 11.85 37.06
CA ILE A 283 13.16 11.72 36.58
C ILE A 283 12.44 10.69 37.45
N SER A 284 11.43 11.16 38.19
CA SER A 284 10.60 10.32 39.02
C SER A 284 9.88 9.22 38.22
N GLN A 285 9.67 8.09 38.87
CA GLN A 285 8.96 6.97 38.23
C GLN A 285 7.53 7.31 37.81
N SER A 286 6.86 8.21 38.52
CA SER A 286 5.52 8.69 38.14
C SER A 286 5.54 9.44 36.81
N THR A 287 6.58 10.24 36.55
CA THR A 287 6.79 10.95 35.29
C THR A 287 7.07 9.98 34.14
N ILE A 288 7.89 8.95 34.38
CA ILE A 288 8.14 7.86 33.41
C ILE A 288 6.83 7.14 33.06
N THR A 289 6.05 6.76 34.08
CA THR A 289 4.76 6.08 33.87
C THR A 289 3.78 6.97 33.08
N LYS A 290 3.72 8.27 33.38
CA LYS A 290 2.89 9.22 32.64
C LYS A 290 3.31 9.34 31.18
N PHE A 291 4.61 9.27 30.88
CA PHE A 291 5.07 9.25 29.49
C PHE A 291 4.78 7.94 28.76
N ARG A 292 4.87 6.81 29.47
CA ARG A 292 4.43 5.51 28.95
C ARG A 292 2.95 5.51 28.58
N GLU A 293 2.11 6.20 29.34
CA GLU A 293 0.69 6.41 29.01
C GLU A 293 0.52 7.18 27.69
N TYR A 294 1.26 8.29 27.48
CA TYR A 294 1.24 9.00 26.19
C TYR A 294 1.73 8.11 25.02
N SER A 295 2.67 7.20 25.28
CA SER A 295 3.20 6.28 24.26
C SER A 295 2.18 5.28 23.75
N VAL A 296 1.08 5.06 24.49
CA VAL A 296 -0.02 4.16 24.11
C VAL A 296 -1.34 4.92 23.87
N ASP A 297 -1.32 6.25 23.94
CA ASP A 297 -2.47 7.06 23.56
C ASP A 297 -2.64 7.13 22.04
N LYS A 298 -3.88 7.09 21.56
CA LYS A 298 -4.21 7.05 20.13
C LYS A 298 -3.77 8.29 19.34
N VAL A 299 -3.59 9.43 20.01
CA VAL A 299 -3.22 10.72 19.40
C VAL A 299 -1.73 11.01 19.56
N ALA A 300 -1.20 10.83 20.77
CA ALA A 300 0.19 11.13 21.11
C ALA A 300 1.17 10.04 20.64
N SER A 301 0.76 8.76 20.65
CA SER A 301 1.64 7.62 20.31
C SER A 301 2.35 7.78 18.95
N PRO A 302 1.67 8.14 17.83
CA PRO A 302 2.35 8.33 16.56
C PRO A 302 3.36 9.49 16.55
N VAL A 303 3.14 10.53 17.37
CA VAL A 303 4.11 11.64 17.53
C VAL A 303 5.36 11.11 18.24
N ILE A 304 5.19 10.34 19.31
CA ILE A 304 6.30 9.76 20.07
C ILE A 304 7.09 8.75 19.23
N GLN A 305 6.40 7.89 18.47
CA GLN A 305 7.05 6.97 17.51
C GLN A 305 7.96 7.75 16.55
N LEU A 306 7.45 8.85 15.99
CA LEU A 306 8.21 9.69 15.07
C LEU A 306 9.40 10.35 15.75
N ILE A 307 9.24 10.90 16.96
CA ILE A 307 10.33 11.49 17.74
C ILE A 307 11.44 10.46 17.99
N ILE A 308 11.10 9.26 18.46
CA ILE A 308 12.07 8.17 18.67
C ILE A 308 12.75 7.79 17.34
N GLN A 309 12.02 7.86 16.22
CA GLN A 309 12.56 7.56 14.90
C GLN A 309 13.59 8.59 14.39
N VAL A 310 13.52 9.85 14.85
CA VAL A 310 14.38 10.96 14.36
C VAL A 310 15.36 11.48 15.41
N GLU A 311 15.17 11.21 16.71
CA GLU A 311 16.03 11.75 17.77
C GLU A 311 17.52 11.40 17.55
N GLY A 312 17.80 10.24 16.95
CA GLY A 312 19.16 9.78 16.68
C GLY A 312 19.96 10.64 15.71
N ILE A 313 19.34 11.61 15.04
CA ILE A 313 20.01 12.58 14.16
C ILE A 313 20.94 13.49 14.99
N PHE A 314 20.53 13.88 16.19
CA PHE A 314 21.31 14.77 17.05
C PHE A 314 21.53 14.21 18.47
N ASP A 315 20.63 13.37 18.97
CA ASP A 315 20.72 12.76 20.29
C ASP A 315 21.30 11.34 20.20
N ARG A 316 22.60 11.25 20.50
CA ARG A 316 23.31 9.98 20.60
C ARG A 316 22.97 9.20 21.86
N ASP A 317 22.25 9.73 22.83
CA ASP A 317 21.82 8.95 23.98
C ASP A 317 20.42 8.37 23.81
N ARG A 318 19.63 8.87 22.86
CA ARG A 318 18.25 8.42 22.62
C ARG A 318 17.39 8.66 23.86
N SER A 319 17.26 9.93 24.25
CA SER A 319 16.63 10.33 25.50
C SER A 319 15.16 9.91 25.58
N PHE A 320 14.39 10.02 24.49
CA PHE A 320 13.00 9.57 24.48
C PHE A 320 12.90 8.05 24.54
N TRP A 321 13.78 7.31 23.84
CA TRP A 321 13.85 5.86 24.02
C TRP A 321 14.09 5.48 25.48
N ARG A 322 15.08 6.11 26.15
CA ARG A 322 15.42 5.86 27.56
C ARG A 322 14.34 6.31 28.53
N LEU A 323 13.45 7.18 28.09
CA LEU A 323 12.31 7.64 28.88
C LEU A 323 11.15 6.63 28.83
N VAL A 324 11.04 5.85 27.74
CA VAL A 324 10.08 4.75 27.63
C VAL A 324 10.64 3.45 28.24
N PHE A 325 11.85 3.05 27.83
CA PHE A 325 12.49 1.77 28.17
C PHE A 325 13.77 1.98 28.99
N ASN A 326 14.02 1.07 29.91
CA ASN A 326 15.24 1.04 30.71
C ASN A 326 16.42 0.48 29.89
N THR A 327 17.63 0.61 30.42
CA THR A 327 18.85 0.12 29.76
C THR A 327 19.67 -0.88 30.59
N ALA A 328 19.25 -1.18 31.82
CA ALA A 328 19.92 -2.15 32.69
C ALA A 328 19.67 -3.59 32.22
N ASP A 329 20.63 -4.50 32.40
CA ASP A 329 20.54 -5.88 31.89
C ASP A 329 19.59 -6.80 32.69
N GLU A 330 18.91 -6.27 33.70
CA GLU A 330 17.92 -6.97 34.51
C GLU A 330 16.49 -6.50 34.21
N LYS A 331 15.51 -7.31 34.62
CA LYS A 331 14.10 -6.97 34.49
C LYS A 331 13.71 -5.96 35.56
N ASP A 332 13.05 -4.89 35.14
CA ASP A 332 12.38 -3.96 36.04
C ASP A 332 10.89 -4.32 36.09
N PRO A 333 10.26 -4.51 37.27
CA PRO A 333 8.85 -4.91 37.36
C PRO A 333 7.86 -3.97 36.65
N LYS A 334 8.15 -2.66 36.63
CA LYS A 334 7.29 -1.66 35.99
C LYS A 334 7.51 -1.64 34.48
N GLU A 335 8.73 -1.85 34.01
CA GLU A 335 9.01 -2.08 32.60
C GLU A 335 8.37 -3.39 32.11
N GLU A 336 8.48 -4.48 32.87
CA GLU A 336 7.88 -5.78 32.54
C GLU A 336 6.36 -5.68 32.40
N SER A 337 5.69 -5.04 33.36
CA SER A 337 4.25 -4.80 33.28
C SER A 337 3.86 -3.95 32.07
N PHE A 338 4.67 -2.94 31.72
CA PHE A 338 4.41 -2.11 30.55
C PHE A 338 4.65 -2.88 29.24
N LEU A 339 5.69 -3.71 29.16
CA LEU A 339 5.95 -4.55 27.99
C LEU A 339 4.85 -5.59 27.78
N GLU A 340 4.32 -6.21 28.84
CA GLU A 340 3.18 -7.14 28.70
C GLU A 340 1.93 -6.41 28.18
N TYR A 341 1.70 -5.16 28.62
CA TYR A 341 0.65 -4.30 28.05
C TYR A 341 0.90 -4.06 26.55
N LEU A 342 2.10 -3.63 26.17
CA LEU A 342 2.44 -3.37 24.75
C LEU A 342 2.23 -4.62 23.88
N LEU A 343 2.58 -5.80 24.38
CA LEU A 343 2.45 -7.09 23.68
C LEU A 343 1.02 -7.64 23.64
N SER A 344 0.06 -6.96 24.28
CA SER A 344 -1.34 -7.41 24.40
C SER A 344 -2.35 -6.34 24.00
N ASP A 345 -1.92 -5.10 23.79
CA ASP A 345 -2.74 -3.97 23.34
C ASP A 345 -2.44 -3.62 21.87
N PRO A 346 -3.46 -3.38 21.01
CA PRO A 346 -3.23 -3.04 19.60
C PRO A 346 -2.41 -1.76 19.38
N VAL A 347 -2.65 -0.70 20.16
CA VAL A 347 -1.91 0.57 20.01
C VAL A 347 -0.48 0.38 20.49
N GLY A 348 -0.31 -0.28 21.64
CA GLY A 348 0.99 -0.63 22.20
C GLY A 348 1.82 -1.55 21.30
N SER A 349 1.19 -2.52 20.63
CA SER A 349 1.87 -3.43 19.71
C SER A 349 2.38 -2.71 18.47
N HIS A 350 1.56 -1.84 17.86
CA HIS A 350 2.02 -1.00 16.76
C HIS A 350 3.07 0.02 17.17
N PHE A 351 2.94 0.59 18.38
CA PHE A 351 3.99 1.45 18.95
C PHE A 351 5.32 0.70 19.02
N LEU A 352 5.32 -0.48 19.66
CA LEU A 352 6.51 -1.30 19.87
C LEU A 352 7.13 -1.77 18.53
N GLU A 353 6.29 -2.24 17.62
CA GLU A 353 6.67 -2.61 16.25
C GLU A 353 7.44 -1.47 15.55
N ASN A 354 6.88 -0.26 15.53
CA ASN A 354 7.46 0.87 14.81
C ASN A 354 8.75 1.38 15.47
N VAL A 355 8.83 1.40 16.80
CA VAL A 355 10.05 1.88 17.49
C VAL A 355 11.19 0.87 17.40
N ILE A 356 10.93 -0.43 17.31
CA ILE A 356 11.97 -1.46 17.10
C ILE A 356 12.78 -1.18 15.83
N GLY A 357 12.12 -0.76 14.74
CA GLY A 357 12.79 -0.51 13.47
C GLY A 357 13.74 0.69 13.45
N SER A 358 13.66 1.57 14.45
CA SER A 358 14.51 2.78 14.55
C SER A 358 15.38 2.84 15.81
N ALA A 359 15.19 1.88 16.71
CA ALA A 359 15.98 1.73 17.92
C ALA A 359 17.38 1.20 17.64
N ARG A 360 18.29 1.40 18.61
CA ARG A 360 19.60 0.76 18.56
C ARG A 360 19.46 -0.74 18.74
N LEU A 361 20.16 -1.51 17.91
CA LEU A 361 20.12 -2.97 17.94
C LEU A 361 20.36 -3.56 19.33
N LYS A 362 21.32 -3.01 20.10
CA LYS A 362 21.58 -3.43 21.49
C LYS A 362 20.36 -3.30 22.42
N TYR A 363 19.54 -2.26 22.22
CA TYR A 363 18.33 -2.05 23.01
C TYR A 363 17.21 -3.01 22.61
N VAL A 364 17.08 -3.31 21.31
CA VAL A 364 16.13 -4.31 20.81
C VAL A 364 16.51 -5.71 21.30
N GLU A 365 17.79 -6.08 21.20
CA GLU A 365 18.33 -7.35 21.71
C GLU A 365 18.07 -7.52 23.22
N ARG A 366 18.19 -6.44 24.00
CA ARG A 366 17.85 -6.41 25.42
C ARG A 366 16.36 -6.73 25.65
N LEU A 367 15.46 -6.01 24.98
CA LEU A 367 14.01 -6.22 25.13
C LEU A 367 13.60 -7.64 24.70
N TYR A 368 14.17 -8.12 23.59
CA TYR A 368 13.96 -9.48 23.11
C TYR A 368 14.39 -10.51 24.16
N ARG A 369 15.63 -10.43 24.65
CA ARG A 369 16.21 -11.38 25.61
C ARG A 369 15.45 -11.40 26.93
N LEU A 370 15.04 -10.25 27.46
CA LEU A 370 14.42 -10.15 28.79
C LEU A 370 12.93 -10.49 28.78
N TYR A 371 12.18 -10.09 27.75
CA TYR A 371 10.71 -10.10 27.81
C TYR A 371 10.03 -11.00 26.79
N MET A 372 10.72 -11.38 25.70
CA MET A 372 10.08 -12.01 24.53
C MET A 372 10.62 -13.39 24.18
N LYS A 373 11.94 -13.63 24.34
CA LYS A 373 12.64 -14.82 23.88
C LYS A 373 11.95 -16.13 24.31
N ASP A 374 11.67 -16.29 25.60
CA ASP A 374 11.13 -17.53 26.15
C ASP A 374 9.63 -17.74 25.85
N ARG A 375 8.96 -16.76 25.23
CA ARG A 375 7.52 -16.78 24.96
C ARG A 375 7.20 -16.46 23.50
N ILE A 376 8.17 -16.56 22.59
CA ILE A 376 8.04 -16.10 21.21
C ILE A 376 6.86 -16.75 20.46
N VAL A 377 6.62 -18.05 20.67
CA VAL A 377 5.50 -18.78 20.06
C VAL A 377 4.15 -18.27 20.59
N LYS A 378 4.05 -17.97 21.88
CA LYS A 378 2.83 -17.41 22.48
C LYS A 378 2.53 -16.03 21.91
N LEU A 379 3.57 -15.21 21.68
CA LEU A 379 3.44 -13.89 21.07
C LEU A 379 3.06 -13.98 19.59
N ALA A 380 3.64 -14.93 18.84
CA ALA A 380 3.31 -15.17 17.45
C ALA A 380 1.83 -15.57 17.24
N LYS A 381 1.24 -16.31 18.17
CA LYS A 381 -0.19 -16.69 18.16
C LYS A 381 -1.15 -15.54 18.48
N ARG A 382 -0.65 -14.36 18.91
CA ARG A 382 -1.48 -13.18 19.18
C ARG A 382 -1.58 -12.31 17.92
N ASP A 383 -2.47 -12.69 17.01
CA ASP A 383 -2.55 -12.14 15.65
C ASP A 383 -2.75 -10.62 15.58
N THR A 384 -3.50 -10.07 16.53
CA THR A 384 -3.87 -8.64 16.55
C THR A 384 -2.86 -7.77 17.30
N THR A 385 -1.86 -8.36 17.94
CA THR A 385 -0.96 -7.66 18.87
C THR A 385 0.48 -8.19 18.74
N GLY A 386 0.84 -9.18 19.56
CA GLY A 386 2.21 -9.70 19.66
C GLY A 386 2.83 -10.14 18.33
N ALA A 387 2.05 -10.66 17.38
CA ALA A 387 2.55 -11.10 16.08
C ALA A 387 3.25 -9.98 15.28
N PHE A 388 2.75 -8.74 15.37
CA PHE A 388 3.36 -7.57 14.73
C PHE A 388 4.75 -7.26 15.30
N VAL A 389 4.90 -7.43 16.61
CA VAL A 389 6.19 -7.24 17.29
C VAL A 389 7.16 -8.35 16.88
N VAL A 390 6.70 -9.61 16.80
CA VAL A 390 7.54 -10.71 16.33
C VAL A 390 7.99 -10.50 14.88
N ARG A 391 7.13 -9.96 14.01
CA ARG A 391 7.50 -9.55 12.65
C ARG A 391 8.63 -8.51 12.67
N ALA A 392 8.50 -7.45 13.47
CA ALA A 392 9.56 -6.45 13.57
C ALA A 392 10.89 -7.03 14.06
N LEU A 393 10.85 -7.99 15.00
CA LEU A 393 12.05 -8.70 15.45
C LEU A 393 12.71 -9.51 14.33
N LEU A 394 11.93 -10.22 13.50
CA LEU A 394 12.44 -10.98 12.35
C LEU A 394 13.15 -10.08 11.33
N GLU A 395 12.70 -8.84 11.18
CA GLU A 395 13.26 -7.89 10.22
C GLU A 395 14.56 -7.23 10.70
N HIS A 396 14.65 -6.93 12.01
CA HIS A 396 15.67 -6.03 12.58
C HIS A 396 16.70 -6.70 13.51
N LEU A 397 16.44 -7.91 14.03
CA LEU A 397 17.44 -8.63 14.83
C LEU A 397 18.57 -9.20 13.96
N LYS A 398 19.66 -9.59 14.63
CA LYS A 398 20.78 -10.29 13.98
C LYS A 398 20.41 -11.72 13.63
N GLU A 399 21.12 -12.27 12.65
CA GLU A 399 20.99 -13.63 12.14
C GLU A 399 20.78 -14.69 13.24
N LYS A 400 21.63 -14.70 14.28
CA LYS A 400 21.56 -15.70 15.36
C LYS A 400 20.21 -15.70 16.08
N ASP A 401 19.65 -14.53 16.36
CA ASP A 401 18.38 -14.41 17.09
C ASP A 401 17.19 -14.61 16.16
N VAL A 402 17.29 -14.15 14.90
CA VAL A 402 16.27 -14.44 13.87
C VAL A 402 16.13 -15.95 13.64
N LYS A 403 17.25 -16.68 13.56
CA LYS A 403 17.24 -18.15 13.43
C LYS A 403 16.56 -18.83 14.62
N GLN A 404 16.86 -18.41 15.85
CA GLN A 404 16.17 -18.91 17.05
C GLN A 404 14.65 -18.65 17.02
N ILE A 405 14.22 -17.50 16.50
CA ILE A 405 12.78 -17.21 16.31
C ILE A 405 12.19 -18.14 15.26
N LEU A 406 12.87 -18.31 14.11
CA LEU A 406 12.41 -19.21 13.05
C LEU A 406 12.30 -20.66 13.53
N ASP A 407 13.28 -21.16 14.29
CA ASP A 407 13.26 -22.51 14.88
C ASP A 407 12.00 -22.76 15.72
N ALA A 408 11.52 -21.72 16.43
CA ALA A 408 10.35 -21.80 17.28
C ALA A 408 9.03 -21.60 16.52
N VAL A 409 9.02 -20.76 15.47
CA VAL A 409 7.79 -20.30 14.80
C VAL A 409 7.45 -21.13 13.56
N VAL A 410 8.44 -21.60 12.79
CA VAL A 410 8.21 -22.39 11.55
C VAL A 410 7.40 -23.66 11.80
N PRO A 411 7.61 -24.46 12.87
CA PRO A 411 6.79 -25.64 13.14
C PRO A 411 5.29 -25.33 13.34
N GLU A 412 4.97 -24.11 13.76
CA GLU A 412 3.62 -23.64 14.04
C GLU A 412 3.01 -22.85 12.86
N LEU A 413 3.75 -22.68 11.76
CA LEU A 413 3.38 -21.82 10.63
C LEU A 413 1.99 -22.13 10.05
N SER A 414 1.67 -23.41 9.84
CA SER A 414 0.35 -23.81 9.31
C SER A 414 -0.81 -23.39 10.21
N MET A 415 -0.62 -23.36 11.53
CA MET A 415 -1.63 -22.88 12.48
C MET A 415 -1.74 -21.36 12.48
N LEU A 416 -0.62 -20.64 12.41
CA LEU A 416 -0.56 -19.17 12.40
C LEU A 416 -1.23 -18.58 11.14
N LEU A 417 -1.12 -19.27 10.02
CA LEU A 417 -1.75 -18.90 8.75
C LEU A 417 -3.28 -19.02 8.74
N ASN A 418 -3.91 -19.60 9.77
CA ASN A 418 -5.37 -19.66 9.88
C ASN A 418 -6.00 -18.28 10.02
N SER A 419 -5.30 -17.37 10.68
CA SER A 419 -5.80 -16.05 11.07
C SER A 419 -4.88 -14.92 10.60
N ASN A 420 -3.57 -15.16 10.45
CA ASN A 420 -2.61 -14.13 10.08
C ASN A 420 -1.73 -14.54 8.88
N MET A 421 -2.21 -14.24 7.67
CA MET A 421 -1.49 -14.49 6.43
C MET A 421 -0.26 -13.57 6.24
N ASP A 422 -0.36 -12.30 6.66
CA ASP A 422 0.72 -11.33 6.54
C ASP A 422 1.94 -11.73 7.40
N PHE A 423 1.73 -12.43 8.51
CA PHE A 423 2.80 -13.00 9.33
C PHE A 423 3.53 -14.14 8.60
N GLY A 424 2.81 -14.92 7.78
CA GLY A 424 3.41 -15.92 6.89
C GLY A 424 4.39 -15.30 5.90
N THR A 425 4.01 -14.19 5.26
CA THR A 425 4.92 -13.41 4.40
C THR A 425 6.19 -13.00 5.14
N ALA A 426 6.06 -12.51 6.38
CA ALA A 426 7.22 -12.09 7.16
C ALA A 426 8.18 -13.24 7.45
N ILE A 427 7.66 -14.45 7.74
CA ILE A 427 8.47 -15.65 7.96
C ILE A 427 9.18 -16.08 6.68
N ILE A 428 8.49 -16.09 5.53
CA ILE A 428 9.08 -16.42 4.23
C ILE A 428 10.22 -15.45 3.89
N ASN A 429 9.98 -14.15 4.05
CA ASN A 429 10.97 -13.12 3.80
C ASN A 429 12.17 -13.24 4.75
N ALA A 430 11.94 -13.55 6.03
CA ALA A 430 12.99 -13.80 7.00
C ALA A 430 13.81 -15.04 6.63
N SER A 431 13.18 -16.16 6.24
CA SER A 431 13.86 -17.36 5.75
C SER A 431 14.76 -17.06 4.55
N ASN A 432 14.24 -16.31 3.56
CA ASN A 432 15.00 -15.87 2.39
C ASN A 432 16.20 -14.99 2.76
N LYS A 433 16.00 -14.01 3.64
CA LYS A 433 17.06 -13.10 4.11
C LYS A 433 18.18 -13.84 4.85
N GLN A 434 17.88 -14.98 5.47
CA GLN A 434 18.84 -15.85 6.15
C GLN A 434 19.38 -16.98 5.25
N GLY A 435 19.35 -16.80 3.92
CA GLY A 435 19.92 -17.76 2.96
C GLY A 435 19.10 -19.05 2.80
N GLY A 436 17.78 -18.99 3.01
CA GLY A 436 16.89 -20.15 2.90
C GLY A 436 16.87 -21.02 4.16
N TYR A 437 17.07 -20.43 5.34
CA TYR A 437 17.03 -21.16 6.61
C TYR A 437 15.63 -21.79 6.84
N LEU A 438 15.59 -23.09 7.15
CA LEU A 438 14.36 -23.91 7.28
C LEU A 438 13.41 -23.85 6.08
N ARG A 439 13.95 -23.61 4.87
CA ARG A 439 13.15 -23.50 3.65
C ARG A 439 12.27 -24.73 3.39
N ASP A 440 12.81 -25.92 3.55
CA ASP A 440 12.08 -27.16 3.28
C ASP A 440 10.91 -27.35 4.25
N ASP A 441 11.09 -26.98 5.53
CA ASP A 441 10.04 -27.04 6.55
C ASP A 441 8.95 -26.00 6.29
N VAL A 442 9.34 -24.78 5.90
CA VAL A 442 8.40 -23.72 5.51
C VAL A 442 7.55 -24.18 4.32
N ILE A 443 8.18 -24.74 3.28
CA ILE A 443 7.49 -25.29 2.11
C ILE A 443 6.55 -26.43 2.53
N ALA A 444 7.01 -27.35 3.38
CA ALA A 444 6.20 -28.47 3.86
C ALA A 444 4.94 -27.99 4.60
N GLN A 445 5.08 -27.01 5.50
CA GLN A 445 3.97 -26.41 6.26
C GLN A 445 2.96 -25.69 5.35
N LEU A 446 3.45 -24.96 4.35
CA LEU A 446 2.60 -24.24 3.38
C LEU A 446 1.85 -25.21 2.46
N ILE A 447 2.51 -26.26 1.97
CA ILE A 447 1.85 -27.32 1.19
C ILE A 447 0.82 -28.04 2.06
N GLN A 448 1.16 -28.40 3.30
CA GLN A 448 0.22 -29.04 4.22
C GLN A 448 -1.04 -28.18 4.44
N LYS A 449 -0.89 -26.86 4.51
CA LYS A 449 -1.99 -25.93 4.76
C LYS A 449 -2.84 -25.66 3.52
N TYR A 450 -2.23 -25.37 2.38
CA TYR A 450 -2.92 -24.86 1.19
C TYR A 450 -3.08 -25.87 0.05
N TYR A 451 -2.29 -26.94 0.05
CA TYR A 451 -2.34 -27.97 -0.99
C TYR A 451 -2.01 -29.37 -0.42
N PRO A 452 -2.79 -29.86 0.57
CA PRO A 452 -2.51 -31.15 1.21
C PRO A 452 -2.62 -32.28 0.19
N GLU A 453 -1.53 -33.01 -0.03
CA GLU A 453 -1.44 -34.04 -1.08
C GLU A 453 -2.49 -35.15 -0.95
N LYS A 454 -2.93 -35.41 0.29
CA LYS A 454 -3.91 -36.44 0.65
C LYS A 454 -5.36 -36.05 0.36
N SER A 455 -5.63 -34.80 -0.01
CA SER A 455 -6.97 -34.31 -0.31
C SER A 455 -7.26 -34.38 -1.81
N ASP A 456 -8.37 -35.02 -2.17
CA ASP A 456 -8.82 -35.09 -3.58
C ASP A 456 -9.31 -33.72 -4.09
N ALA A 457 -9.82 -32.85 -3.21
CA ALA A 457 -10.30 -31.51 -3.53
C ALA A 457 -9.22 -30.43 -3.40
N LYS A 458 -7.94 -30.79 -3.58
CA LYS A 458 -6.81 -29.86 -3.43
C LYS A 458 -6.82 -28.78 -4.51
N ASN A 459 -6.98 -27.54 -4.09
CA ASN A 459 -6.90 -26.37 -4.96
C ASN A 459 -6.35 -25.18 -4.17
N ILE A 460 -5.20 -24.64 -4.59
CA ILE A 460 -4.57 -23.52 -3.88
C ILE A 460 -5.34 -22.21 -4.07
N LEU A 461 -6.04 -22.04 -5.21
CA LEU A 461 -6.88 -20.87 -5.46
C LEU A 461 -8.08 -20.87 -4.49
N GLU A 462 -8.65 -22.03 -4.21
CA GLU A 462 -9.71 -22.14 -3.20
C GLU A 462 -9.15 -21.97 -1.79
N SER A 463 -8.06 -22.67 -1.45
CA SER A 463 -7.53 -22.68 -0.07
C SER A 463 -6.88 -21.36 0.34
N CYS A 464 -6.26 -20.64 -0.60
CA CYS A 464 -5.54 -19.40 -0.34
C CYS A 464 -6.40 -18.16 -0.66
N LEU A 465 -7.05 -18.12 -1.82
CA LEU A 465 -7.83 -16.96 -2.29
C LEU A 465 -9.31 -17.01 -1.88
N LEU A 466 -9.83 -18.17 -1.44
CA LEU A 466 -11.26 -18.38 -1.15
C LEU A 466 -12.13 -18.06 -2.39
N LEU A 467 -11.69 -18.55 -3.55
CA LEU A 467 -12.24 -18.17 -4.86
C LEU A 467 -13.75 -18.33 -4.96
N SER A 468 -14.33 -19.40 -4.40
CA SER A 468 -15.76 -19.66 -4.44
C SER A 468 -16.61 -18.63 -3.68
N ALA A 469 -16.06 -18.01 -2.63
CA ALA A 469 -16.70 -17.01 -1.78
C ALA A 469 -16.26 -15.57 -2.10
N SER A 470 -15.46 -15.38 -3.14
CA SER A 470 -14.93 -14.08 -3.58
C SER A 470 -15.92 -13.30 -4.44
N THR A 471 -15.57 -12.06 -4.79
CA THR A 471 -16.30 -11.22 -5.76
C THR A 471 -16.17 -11.72 -7.21
N LEU A 472 -15.46 -12.83 -7.46
CA LEU A 472 -15.26 -13.35 -8.81
C LEU A 472 -16.58 -13.77 -9.48
N GLY A 473 -16.93 -13.07 -10.56
CA GLY A 473 -18.11 -13.40 -11.38
C GLY A 473 -19.43 -13.02 -10.70
N ASN A 474 -19.41 -12.07 -9.76
CA ASN A 474 -20.62 -11.51 -9.19
C ASN A 474 -21.38 -10.66 -10.25
N THR A 475 -22.70 -10.68 -10.18
CA THR A 475 -23.56 -9.83 -11.03
C THR A 475 -23.99 -8.54 -10.32
N ARG A 476 -23.37 -8.25 -9.17
CA ARG A 476 -23.74 -7.14 -8.27
C ARG A 476 -22.83 -5.92 -8.41
N ASP A 477 -21.91 -5.93 -9.37
CA ASP A 477 -20.89 -4.89 -9.56
C ASP A 477 -20.09 -4.58 -8.28
N ASP A 478 -19.88 -5.58 -7.40
CA ASP A 478 -19.04 -5.36 -6.23
C ASP A 478 -17.58 -5.24 -6.67
N TRP A 479 -16.91 -4.23 -6.14
CA TRP A 479 -15.48 -4.01 -6.38
C TRP A 479 -14.63 -5.00 -5.57
N PRO A 480 -13.45 -5.39 -6.08
CA PRO A 480 -12.54 -6.27 -5.36
C PRO A 480 -12.20 -5.75 -3.96
N THR A 481 -12.16 -6.65 -2.98
CA THR A 481 -11.95 -6.31 -1.59
C THR A 481 -10.46 -6.18 -1.24
N ALA A 482 -10.15 -5.47 -0.15
CA ALA A 482 -8.78 -5.39 0.37
C ALA A 482 -8.26 -6.76 0.85
N GLU A 483 -9.13 -7.67 1.26
CA GLU A 483 -8.75 -9.03 1.67
C GLU A 483 -8.32 -9.87 0.48
N GLU A 484 -9.08 -9.86 -0.61
CA GLU A 484 -8.71 -10.54 -1.85
C GLU A 484 -7.35 -10.05 -2.35
N ARG A 485 -7.11 -8.74 -2.29
CA ARG A 485 -5.81 -8.18 -2.66
C ARG A 485 -4.68 -8.74 -1.80
N ARG A 486 -4.87 -8.83 -0.47
CA ARG A 486 -3.86 -9.43 0.42
C ARG A 486 -3.59 -10.89 0.09
N ARG A 487 -4.64 -11.66 -0.18
CA ARG A 487 -4.53 -13.09 -0.54
C ARG A 487 -3.84 -13.30 -1.89
N SER A 488 -4.13 -12.46 -2.88
CA SER A 488 -3.42 -12.49 -4.18
C SER A 488 -1.95 -12.21 -4.01
N VAL A 489 -1.58 -11.13 -3.32
CA VAL A 489 -0.18 -10.77 -3.08
C VAL A 489 0.56 -11.86 -2.30
N PHE A 490 -0.09 -12.50 -1.34
CA PHE A 490 0.49 -13.63 -0.62
C PHE A 490 0.74 -14.82 -1.56
N LEU A 491 -0.20 -15.15 -2.45
CA LEU A 491 -0.01 -16.24 -3.42
C LEU A 491 1.09 -15.92 -4.45
N GLU A 492 1.19 -14.67 -4.91
CA GLU A 492 2.28 -14.20 -5.78
C GLU A 492 3.64 -14.39 -5.10
N GLN A 493 3.75 -14.05 -3.81
CA GLN A 493 4.97 -14.29 -3.02
C GLN A 493 5.29 -15.77 -2.85
N LEU A 494 4.28 -16.65 -2.73
CA LEU A 494 4.51 -18.10 -2.73
C LEU A 494 5.07 -18.59 -4.06
N ILE A 495 4.55 -18.09 -5.17
CA ILE A 495 5.04 -18.40 -6.53
C ILE A 495 6.51 -17.95 -6.69
N ASP A 496 6.86 -16.79 -6.15
CA ASP A 496 8.23 -16.28 -6.18
C ASP A 496 9.18 -17.06 -5.26
N TYR A 497 8.66 -17.66 -4.19
CA TYR A 497 9.45 -18.39 -3.22
C TYR A 497 9.97 -19.75 -3.74
N ASP A 498 9.13 -20.53 -4.43
CA ASP A 498 9.51 -21.85 -4.97
C ASP A 498 8.66 -22.27 -6.18
N ASP A 499 9.30 -22.95 -7.13
CA ASP A 499 8.66 -23.48 -8.35
C ASP A 499 7.55 -24.50 -8.07
N LYS A 500 7.53 -25.14 -6.90
CA LYS A 500 6.41 -25.99 -6.46
C LYS A 500 5.11 -25.20 -6.39
N PHE A 501 5.12 -23.98 -5.84
CA PHE A 501 3.91 -23.16 -5.74
C PHE A 501 3.47 -22.62 -7.09
N LEU A 502 4.41 -22.30 -7.99
CA LEU A 502 4.11 -21.99 -9.39
C LEU A 502 3.36 -23.15 -10.06
N ASN A 503 3.91 -24.37 -9.94
CA ASN A 503 3.32 -25.56 -10.52
C ASN A 503 1.95 -25.89 -9.90
N ILE A 504 1.83 -25.86 -8.58
CA ILE A 504 0.58 -26.09 -7.84
C ILE A 504 -0.50 -25.08 -8.26
N THR A 505 -0.13 -23.81 -8.44
CA THR A 505 -1.07 -22.75 -8.84
C THR A 505 -1.56 -22.98 -10.27
N ILE A 506 -0.67 -23.33 -11.20
CA ILE A 506 -1.05 -23.66 -12.57
C ILE A 506 -1.96 -24.89 -12.62
N ASP A 507 -1.60 -25.95 -11.88
CA ASP A 507 -2.41 -27.17 -11.82
C ASP A 507 -3.79 -26.88 -11.21
N SER A 508 -3.86 -25.99 -10.23
CA SER A 508 -5.11 -25.51 -9.64
C SER A 508 -5.94 -24.64 -10.60
N MET A 509 -5.31 -23.81 -11.43
CA MET A 509 -5.98 -23.04 -12.48
C MET A 509 -6.57 -23.95 -13.57
N LEU A 510 -5.82 -24.98 -13.98
CA LEU A 510 -6.25 -25.95 -14.98
C LEU A 510 -7.35 -26.90 -14.47
N ALA A 511 -7.45 -27.08 -13.15
CA ALA A 511 -8.52 -27.83 -12.51
C ALA A 511 -9.85 -27.04 -12.41
N LEU A 512 -9.82 -25.71 -12.57
CA LEU A 512 -11.04 -24.91 -12.59
C LEU A 512 -11.82 -25.12 -13.90
N PRO A 513 -13.15 -24.92 -13.88
CA PRO A 513 -13.91 -24.74 -15.11
C PRO A 513 -13.30 -23.59 -15.94
N GLU A 514 -13.18 -23.77 -17.26
CA GLU A 514 -12.55 -22.77 -18.14
C GLU A 514 -13.16 -21.37 -17.96
N GLU A 515 -14.49 -21.29 -17.79
CA GLU A 515 -15.21 -20.03 -17.54
C GLU A 515 -14.69 -19.30 -16.30
N ARG A 516 -14.41 -20.02 -15.20
CA ARG A 516 -13.90 -19.44 -13.96
C ARG A 516 -12.49 -18.87 -14.12
N LEU A 517 -11.62 -19.55 -14.88
CA LEU A 517 -10.28 -19.03 -15.19
C LEU A 517 -10.36 -17.78 -16.07
N ILE A 518 -11.28 -17.74 -17.04
CA ILE A 518 -11.52 -16.54 -17.86
C ILE A 518 -12.04 -15.38 -17.02
N GLN A 519 -12.97 -15.62 -16.08
CA GLN A 519 -13.44 -14.58 -15.16
C GLN A 519 -12.29 -13.96 -14.35
N MET A 520 -11.29 -14.75 -13.93
CA MET A 520 -10.13 -14.24 -13.20
C MET A 520 -9.34 -13.23 -14.04
N CYS A 521 -9.27 -13.42 -15.36
CA CYS A 521 -8.56 -12.53 -16.27
C CYS A 521 -9.19 -11.14 -16.36
N TYR A 522 -10.49 -11.01 -16.05
CA TYR A 522 -11.24 -9.75 -16.05
C TYR A 522 -11.40 -9.13 -14.65
N HIS A 523 -10.92 -9.80 -13.60
CA HIS A 523 -11.04 -9.35 -12.22
C HIS A 523 -9.86 -8.44 -11.83
N GLY A 524 -10.12 -7.25 -11.29
CA GLY A 524 -9.08 -6.25 -11.00
C GLY A 524 -8.02 -6.65 -9.95
N VAL A 525 -8.19 -7.78 -9.27
CA VAL A 525 -7.22 -8.32 -8.29
C VAL A 525 -6.69 -9.71 -8.68
N PHE A 526 -7.52 -10.57 -9.29
CA PHE A 526 -7.10 -11.94 -9.61
C PHE A 526 -6.45 -12.05 -10.98
N SER A 527 -6.63 -11.05 -11.85
CA SER A 527 -5.90 -10.94 -13.11
C SER A 527 -4.39 -10.92 -12.88
N HIS A 528 -3.94 -10.26 -11.81
CA HIS A 528 -2.53 -10.21 -11.41
C HIS A 528 -1.99 -11.60 -11.05
N VAL A 529 -2.78 -12.46 -10.39
CA VAL A 529 -2.38 -13.85 -10.12
C VAL A 529 -2.24 -14.64 -11.44
N VAL A 530 -3.15 -14.45 -12.39
CA VAL A 530 -3.05 -15.08 -13.73
C VAL A 530 -1.83 -14.57 -14.48
N GLU A 531 -1.55 -13.26 -14.43
CA GLU A 531 -0.37 -12.67 -15.03
C GLU A 531 0.93 -13.24 -14.40
N HIS A 532 0.94 -13.38 -13.07
CA HIS A 532 2.13 -13.76 -12.29
C HIS A 532 2.59 -15.20 -12.55
N VAL A 533 1.67 -16.10 -12.96
CA VAL A 533 2.05 -17.48 -13.34
C VAL A 533 2.67 -17.59 -14.73
N LEU A 534 2.59 -16.54 -15.58
CA LEU A 534 3.07 -16.57 -16.96
C LEU A 534 4.60 -16.37 -17.07
N GLN A 535 5.36 -17.15 -16.31
CA GLN A 535 6.82 -17.09 -16.25
C GLN A 535 7.46 -18.07 -17.23
N THR A 536 7.76 -17.61 -18.45
CA THR A 536 8.15 -18.42 -19.62
C THR A 536 9.26 -19.44 -19.37
N THR A 537 10.29 -19.09 -18.59
CA THR A 537 11.46 -19.94 -18.34
C THR A 537 11.27 -20.95 -17.20
N ARG A 538 10.33 -20.68 -16.29
CA ARG A 538 10.04 -21.51 -15.11
C ARG A 538 8.89 -22.49 -15.35
N VAL A 539 8.00 -22.19 -16.29
CA VAL A 539 6.87 -23.05 -16.65
C VAL A 539 7.21 -23.98 -17.81
N ASP A 540 6.98 -25.28 -17.62
CA ASP A 540 7.21 -26.28 -18.64
C ASP A 540 6.29 -26.09 -19.87
N ILE A 541 6.78 -26.52 -21.03
CA ILE A 541 6.09 -26.30 -22.31
C ILE A 541 4.69 -26.93 -22.38
N ILE A 542 4.43 -28.02 -21.63
CA ILE A 542 3.15 -28.72 -21.64
C ILE A 542 2.12 -27.88 -20.87
N LYS A 543 2.46 -27.43 -19.66
CA LYS A 543 1.60 -26.53 -18.89
C LYS A 543 1.34 -25.20 -19.59
N ARG A 544 2.38 -24.63 -20.24
CA ARG A 544 2.20 -23.43 -21.09
C ARG A 544 1.17 -23.68 -22.19
N LYS A 545 1.26 -24.82 -22.89
CA LYS A 545 0.31 -25.20 -23.94
C LYS A 545 -1.12 -25.35 -23.41
N MET A 546 -1.28 -25.95 -22.24
CA MET A 546 -2.59 -26.14 -21.61
C MET A 546 -3.24 -24.80 -21.24
N LEU A 547 -2.51 -23.89 -20.59
CA LEU A 547 -3.00 -22.54 -20.29
C LEU A 547 -3.36 -21.77 -21.56
N LEU A 548 -2.50 -21.84 -22.58
CA LEU A 548 -2.74 -21.18 -23.86
C LEU A 548 -3.99 -21.71 -24.58
N ASN A 549 -4.37 -22.98 -24.41
CA ASN A 549 -5.61 -23.51 -25.00
C ASN A 549 -6.86 -22.80 -24.47
N ILE A 550 -6.82 -22.33 -23.22
CA ILE A 550 -7.92 -21.61 -22.58
C ILE A 550 -7.83 -20.13 -22.97
N LEU A 551 -6.69 -19.48 -22.70
CA LEU A 551 -6.52 -18.04 -22.87
C LEU A 551 -6.62 -17.59 -24.34
N SER A 552 -6.20 -18.42 -25.31
CA SER A 552 -6.27 -18.05 -26.72
C SER A 552 -7.70 -17.88 -27.24
N LYS A 553 -8.70 -18.48 -26.58
CA LYS A 553 -10.12 -18.39 -26.99
C LYS A 553 -10.65 -16.96 -26.84
N GLU A 554 -10.14 -16.23 -25.85
CA GLU A 554 -10.59 -14.87 -25.49
C GLU A 554 -9.60 -13.77 -25.94
N SER A 555 -8.73 -14.06 -26.93
CA SER A 555 -7.62 -13.18 -27.33
C SER A 555 -8.04 -11.72 -27.54
N VAL A 556 -9.14 -11.46 -28.25
CA VAL A 556 -9.59 -10.10 -28.58
C VAL A 556 -10.21 -9.40 -27.36
N ASN A 557 -11.04 -10.12 -26.61
CA ASN A 557 -11.72 -9.56 -25.45
C ASN A 557 -10.72 -9.22 -24.33
N LEU A 558 -9.72 -10.07 -24.12
CA LEU A 558 -8.61 -9.78 -23.20
C LEU A 558 -7.81 -8.57 -23.65
N ALA A 559 -7.47 -8.47 -24.94
CA ALA A 559 -6.69 -7.33 -25.46
C ALA A 559 -7.39 -5.98 -25.28
N CYS A 560 -8.73 -5.96 -25.33
CA CYS A 560 -9.52 -4.73 -25.18
C CYS A 560 -9.89 -4.40 -23.73
N ASN A 561 -9.54 -5.25 -22.76
CA ASN A 561 -9.85 -5.07 -21.34
C ASN A 561 -8.70 -4.40 -20.56
N VAL A 562 -9.06 -3.65 -19.50
CA VAL A 562 -8.12 -2.95 -18.61
C VAL A 562 -7.07 -3.91 -18.03
N TYR A 563 -7.50 -5.07 -17.53
CA TYR A 563 -6.63 -6.04 -16.86
C TYR A 563 -6.13 -7.12 -17.81
N GLY A 564 -7.01 -7.62 -18.69
CA GLY A 564 -6.69 -8.68 -19.64
C GLY A 564 -5.59 -8.31 -20.64
N SER A 565 -5.41 -7.02 -20.94
CA SER A 565 -4.38 -6.54 -21.85
C SER A 565 -2.96 -6.84 -21.34
N HIS A 566 -2.73 -6.75 -20.04
CA HIS A 566 -1.45 -7.12 -19.40
C HIS A 566 -1.15 -8.62 -19.55
N ILE A 567 -2.18 -9.47 -19.41
CA ILE A 567 -2.06 -10.92 -19.65
C ILE A 567 -1.67 -11.15 -21.12
N MET A 568 -2.36 -10.50 -22.06
CA MET A 568 -2.02 -10.59 -23.49
C MET A 568 -0.60 -10.15 -23.79
N ASP A 569 -0.11 -9.11 -23.13
CA ASP A 569 1.28 -8.66 -23.27
C ASP A 569 2.27 -9.75 -22.82
N LYS A 570 2.04 -10.39 -21.66
CA LYS A 570 2.87 -11.52 -21.19
C LYS A 570 2.81 -12.73 -22.12
N LEU A 571 1.67 -12.96 -22.78
CA LEU A 571 1.52 -14.06 -23.73
C LEU A 571 2.44 -13.94 -24.96
N TRP A 572 2.95 -12.73 -25.26
CA TRP A 572 3.97 -12.55 -26.30
C TRP A 572 5.25 -13.36 -25.98
N GLU A 573 5.75 -13.32 -24.75
CA GLU A 573 6.91 -14.11 -24.34
C GLU A 573 6.53 -15.55 -24.01
N PHE A 574 5.39 -15.75 -23.35
CA PHE A 574 4.93 -17.07 -22.91
C PHE A 574 4.73 -18.07 -24.06
N THR A 575 4.45 -17.58 -25.27
CA THR A 575 4.34 -18.38 -26.50
C THR A 575 5.67 -18.66 -27.21
N ALA A 576 6.82 -18.30 -26.62
CA ALA A 576 8.13 -18.67 -27.15
C ALA A 576 8.28 -20.21 -27.23
N LYS A 577 8.83 -20.73 -28.35
CA LYS A 577 8.83 -22.16 -28.74
C LYS A 577 7.45 -22.76 -29.06
N LEU A 578 6.38 -21.96 -29.02
CA LEU A 578 5.00 -22.35 -29.32
C LEU A 578 4.43 -21.44 -30.43
N THR A 579 5.15 -21.36 -31.56
CA THR A 579 4.85 -20.43 -32.66
C THR A 579 3.43 -20.55 -33.20
N LEU A 580 2.84 -21.76 -33.21
CA LEU A 580 1.46 -21.99 -33.64
C LEU A 580 0.45 -21.19 -32.80
N TYR A 581 0.66 -21.09 -31.49
CA TYR A 581 -0.21 -20.31 -30.60
C TYR A 581 0.00 -18.81 -30.82
N LYS A 582 1.25 -18.39 -31.02
CA LYS A 582 1.58 -17.00 -31.34
C LYS A 582 0.92 -16.53 -32.64
N GLU A 583 0.99 -17.33 -33.70
CA GLU A 583 0.32 -17.05 -34.97
C GLU A 583 -1.22 -17.06 -34.83
N ARG A 584 -1.78 -17.99 -34.05
CA ARG A 584 -3.23 -18.06 -33.79
C ARG A 584 -3.74 -16.79 -33.09
N ILE A 585 -3.07 -16.36 -32.03
CA ILE A 585 -3.44 -15.16 -31.26
C ILE A 585 -3.28 -13.92 -32.15
N ALA A 586 -2.14 -13.77 -32.83
CA ALA A 586 -1.91 -12.65 -33.73
C ALA A 586 -2.98 -12.56 -34.84
N ARG A 587 -3.36 -13.71 -35.42
CA ARG A 587 -4.44 -13.77 -36.40
C ARG A 587 -5.79 -13.35 -35.81
N ALA A 588 -6.14 -13.80 -34.61
CA ALA A 588 -7.39 -13.41 -33.95
C ALA A 588 -7.47 -11.89 -33.73
N LEU A 589 -6.38 -11.27 -33.26
CA LEU A 589 -6.30 -9.83 -33.06
C LEU A 589 -6.39 -9.02 -34.36
N VAL A 590 -5.80 -9.52 -35.44
CA VAL A 590 -5.85 -8.86 -36.76
C VAL A 590 -7.23 -8.98 -37.42
N LEU A 591 -7.96 -10.08 -37.21
CA LEU A 591 -9.33 -10.21 -37.72
C LEU A 591 -10.27 -9.12 -37.16
N GLU A 592 -10.09 -8.73 -35.89
CA GLU A 592 -10.84 -7.65 -35.24
C GLU A 592 -10.00 -6.36 -35.09
N THR A 593 -9.24 -6.00 -36.13
CA THR A 593 -8.31 -4.84 -36.11
C THR A 593 -8.97 -3.55 -35.63
N GLU A 594 -10.15 -3.21 -36.13
CA GLU A 594 -10.84 -1.97 -35.80
C GLU A 594 -11.20 -1.90 -34.31
N LYS A 595 -11.79 -2.97 -33.77
CA LYS A 595 -12.13 -3.08 -32.34
C LYS A 595 -10.90 -2.98 -31.45
N VAL A 596 -9.82 -3.70 -31.80
CA VAL A 596 -8.56 -3.69 -31.03
C VAL A 596 -7.90 -2.31 -31.07
N LYS A 597 -7.83 -1.65 -32.24
CA LYS A 597 -7.21 -0.33 -32.37
C LYS A 597 -8.07 0.82 -31.80
N ASN A 598 -9.38 0.64 -31.68
CA ASN A 598 -10.26 1.63 -31.06
C ASN A 598 -10.21 1.59 -29.52
N SER A 599 -9.82 0.46 -28.92
CA SER A 599 -9.56 0.36 -27.48
C SER A 599 -8.18 0.94 -27.12
N ILE A 600 -8.10 1.73 -26.05
CA ILE A 600 -6.83 2.29 -25.54
C ILE A 600 -5.85 1.15 -25.20
N TYR A 601 -6.34 0.11 -24.52
CA TYR A 601 -5.56 -1.07 -24.13
C TYR A 601 -5.19 -1.93 -25.34
N GLY A 602 -6.13 -2.12 -26.26
CA GLY A 602 -5.90 -2.91 -27.47
C GLY A 602 -4.83 -2.31 -28.37
N ARG A 603 -4.72 -0.97 -28.46
CA ARG A 603 -3.61 -0.29 -29.15
C ARG A 603 -2.25 -0.62 -28.54
N GLN A 604 -2.17 -0.78 -27.23
CA GLN A 604 -0.92 -1.13 -26.56
C GLN A 604 -0.53 -2.58 -26.86
N VAL A 605 -1.48 -3.51 -26.76
CA VAL A 605 -1.29 -4.92 -27.16
C VAL A 605 -0.86 -5.01 -28.62
N TRP A 606 -1.47 -4.22 -29.53
CA TRP A 606 -1.09 -4.16 -30.94
C TRP A 606 0.38 -3.82 -31.16
N LYS A 607 0.90 -2.84 -30.40
CA LYS A 607 2.33 -2.46 -30.41
C LYS A 607 3.19 -3.58 -29.82
N ASN A 608 2.81 -4.12 -28.66
CA ASN A 608 3.58 -5.13 -27.93
C ASN A 608 3.68 -6.46 -28.68
N TRP A 609 2.68 -6.82 -29.48
CA TRP A 609 2.67 -7.98 -30.37
C TRP A 609 3.28 -7.71 -31.74
N LYS A 610 3.69 -6.46 -32.00
CA LYS A 610 4.26 -6.01 -33.28
C LYS A 610 3.35 -6.37 -34.45
N LEU A 611 2.04 -6.20 -34.28
CA LEU A 611 1.04 -6.61 -35.27
C LEU A 611 1.09 -5.77 -36.55
N GLU A 612 1.63 -4.56 -36.50
CA GLU A 612 1.89 -3.78 -37.71
C GLU A 612 2.93 -4.46 -38.62
N LEU A 613 3.97 -5.09 -38.03
CA LEU A 613 4.91 -5.92 -38.78
C LEU A 613 4.26 -7.22 -39.25
N TYR A 614 3.41 -7.85 -38.42
CA TYR A 614 2.67 -9.04 -38.84
C TYR A 614 1.86 -8.81 -40.12
N VAL A 615 1.17 -7.66 -40.24
CA VAL A 615 0.37 -7.30 -41.41
C VAL A 615 1.23 -6.87 -42.60
N ARG A 616 2.21 -5.98 -42.39
CA ARG A 616 2.97 -5.38 -43.50
C ARG A 616 4.17 -6.21 -43.96
N LYS A 617 4.84 -6.88 -43.03
CA LYS A 617 6.12 -7.57 -43.24
C LYS A 617 6.19 -8.86 -42.41
N MET A 618 5.38 -9.85 -42.81
CA MET A 618 5.28 -11.14 -42.12
C MET A 618 6.64 -11.85 -41.92
N TRP A 619 7.57 -11.69 -42.87
CA TRP A 619 8.93 -12.24 -42.75
C TRP A 619 9.73 -11.61 -41.60
N ASP A 620 9.70 -10.29 -41.45
CA ASP A 620 10.38 -9.59 -40.36
C ASP A 620 9.76 -9.95 -39.00
N TRP A 621 8.43 -10.11 -38.95
CA TRP A 621 7.75 -10.57 -37.75
C TRP A 621 8.13 -12.01 -37.36
N LYS A 622 8.25 -12.92 -38.34
CA LYS A 622 8.76 -14.29 -38.09
C LYS A 622 10.23 -14.30 -37.67
N LYS A 623 11.04 -13.38 -38.18
CA LYS A 623 12.44 -13.21 -37.76
C LYS A 623 12.52 -12.79 -36.29
N LEU A 624 11.72 -11.82 -35.86
CA LEU A 624 11.62 -11.42 -34.45
C LEU A 624 11.26 -12.60 -33.53
N ILE A 625 10.37 -13.48 -33.97
CA ILE A 625 10.02 -14.68 -33.19
C ILE A 625 11.22 -15.61 -33.03
N LYS A 626 12.04 -15.78 -34.07
CA LYS A 626 13.25 -16.60 -34.01
C LYS A 626 14.33 -16.00 -33.11
N GLU A 627 14.49 -14.69 -33.16
CA GLU A 627 15.40 -13.95 -32.27
C GLU A 627 14.96 -14.07 -30.81
N GLN A 628 13.67 -13.87 -30.53
CA GLN A 628 13.11 -14.04 -29.19
C GLN A 628 13.28 -15.47 -28.65
N GLU A 629 13.07 -16.50 -29.48
CA GLU A 629 13.30 -17.88 -29.06
C GLU A 629 14.74 -18.15 -28.66
N PHE A 630 15.70 -17.48 -29.30
CA PHE A 630 17.11 -17.58 -28.99
C PHE A 630 17.46 -16.77 -27.73
N GLU A 631 16.90 -15.58 -27.57
CA GLU A 631 17.11 -14.73 -26.39
C GLU A 631 16.59 -15.37 -25.09
N ILE A 632 15.38 -15.93 -25.12
CA ILE A 632 14.76 -16.57 -23.95
C ILE A 632 15.37 -17.95 -23.68
N PHE A 633 15.77 -18.67 -24.73
CA PHE A 633 16.32 -20.03 -24.64
C PHE A 633 17.65 -20.17 -25.41
N PRO A 634 18.75 -19.54 -24.94
CA PRO A 634 20.03 -19.49 -25.66
C PRO A 634 20.66 -20.87 -25.90
N ASN A 635 20.36 -21.86 -25.04
CA ASN A 635 20.94 -23.21 -25.09
C ASN A 635 20.10 -24.24 -25.87
N SER A 636 19.03 -23.82 -26.57
CA SER A 636 18.15 -24.76 -27.27
C SER A 636 18.61 -25.02 -28.71
N LYS A 637 19.24 -26.18 -28.96
CA LYS A 637 19.55 -26.64 -30.33
C LYS A 637 18.25 -26.64 -31.17
N PRO A 638 18.27 -26.15 -32.42
CA PRO A 638 17.10 -26.20 -33.28
C PRO A 638 16.70 -27.66 -33.49
N LEU A 639 15.44 -28.00 -33.18
CA LEU A 639 14.84 -29.30 -33.49
C LEU A 639 14.94 -29.51 -35.01
N GLN A 640 15.87 -30.35 -35.46
CA GLN A 640 15.91 -30.79 -36.84
C GLN A 640 14.70 -31.68 -37.12
N PRO A 641 14.04 -31.54 -38.27
CA PRO A 641 12.93 -32.41 -38.63
C PRO A 641 13.42 -33.86 -38.76
N LYS A 642 12.67 -34.81 -38.19
CA LYS A 642 12.92 -36.25 -38.38
C LYS A 642 12.86 -36.56 -39.88
N PRO A 643 13.86 -37.26 -40.46
CA PRO A 643 13.80 -37.66 -41.85
C PRO A 643 12.67 -38.68 -42.05
N GLU A 644 11.76 -38.37 -42.96
CA GLU A 644 10.72 -39.29 -43.44
C GLU A 644 11.38 -40.54 -44.03
N LYS A 645 11.05 -41.71 -43.46
CA LYS A 645 11.38 -43.00 -44.07
C LYS A 645 10.49 -43.19 -45.30
N HIS A 646 10.97 -42.81 -46.47
CA HIS A 646 10.40 -43.30 -47.73
C HIS A 646 11.03 -44.65 -48.09
N SER A 647 10.23 -45.71 -47.90
CA SER A 647 10.42 -47.02 -48.51
C SER A 647 10.39 -46.91 -50.03
N ARG A 648 11.48 -47.31 -50.70
CA ARG A 648 11.46 -47.67 -52.12
C ARG A 648 12.08 -49.05 -52.28
N GLU A 649 11.21 -50.03 -52.45
CA GLU A 649 11.55 -51.30 -53.10
C GLU A 649 12.01 -51.03 -54.53
N ARG A 650 13.16 -51.59 -54.92
CA ARG A 650 13.47 -51.92 -56.31
C ARG A 650 14.39 -53.14 -56.33
N ASN A 651 13.84 -54.25 -56.80
CA ASN A 651 14.57 -55.43 -57.27
C ASN A 651 15.46 -55.06 -58.47
N ASN A 652 16.74 -55.46 -58.45
CA ASN A 652 17.29 -56.48 -59.37
C ASN A 652 18.84 -56.58 -59.27
N SER A 653 19.29 -57.78 -58.92
CA SER A 653 20.42 -58.56 -59.46
C SER A 653 21.56 -57.86 -60.24
N LYS A 654 22.80 -57.99 -59.75
CA LYS A 654 23.87 -58.88 -60.29
C LYS A 654 25.26 -58.53 -59.73
N GLU A 655 25.94 -59.59 -59.27
CA GLU A 655 27.37 -59.93 -59.31
C GLU A 655 28.45 -58.83 -59.38
N GLY A 656 29.45 -58.95 -58.48
CA GLY A 656 30.74 -58.26 -58.61
C GLY A 656 31.62 -58.38 -57.36
N SER A 657 32.66 -59.19 -57.44
CA SER A 657 33.54 -59.67 -56.37
C SER A 657 34.53 -58.65 -55.78
N ALA A 658 34.97 -58.93 -54.54
CA ALA A 658 36.30 -58.72 -53.94
C ALA A 658 36.81 -57.26 -53.81
N PHE A 659 37.29 -56.77 -52.65
CA PHE A 659 38.51 -57.21 -51.97
C PHE A 659 38.59 -56.65 -50.54
N LYS A 660 39.12 -57.47 -49.63
CA LYS A 660 39.59 -57.10 -48.28
C LYS A 660 40.72 -56.06 -48.33
N LYS A 661 40.75 -55.13 -47.37
CA LYS A 661 41.96 -54.84 -46.58
C LYS A 661 41.64 -54.07 -45.29
N GLN A 662 41.84 -54.77 -44.17
CA GLN A 662 42.17 -54.18 -42.86
C GLN A 662 43.46 -53.36 -42.97
N LYS A 663 43.55 -52.25 -42.23
CA LYS A 663 44.71 -52.01 -41.36
C LYS A 663 44.42 -51.00 -40.25
N HIS A 664 44.94 -51.36 -39.09
CA HIS A 664 44.91 -50.74 -37.78
C HIS A 664 45.67 -49.41 -37.66
N TYR A 665 45.27 -48.65 -36.64
CA TYR A 665 46.04 -47.77 -35.74
C TYR A 665 47.18 -46.91 -36.33
N ARG A 666 46.99 -45.59 -36.28
CA ARG A 666 47.53 -44.74 -35.21
C ARG A 666 46.69 -43.50 -35.04
#